data_AF-A0A1Q7ZKD6-F1
#
_entry.id   AF-A0A1Q7ZKD6-F1
#
_cell.length_a   1.000
_cell.length_b   1.000
_cell.length_c   1.000
_cell.angle_alpha   90.00
_cell.angle_beta   90.00
_cell.angle_gamma   90.00
#
_symmetry.space_group_name_H-M   'P 1'
#
loop_
_entity.id
_entity.type
_entity.pdbx_description
1 polymer ?
#
loop_
_entity_poly.entity_id
_entity_poly.type
_entity_poly.pdbx_seq_one_letter_code
_entity_poly.pdbx_strand_id
1 'polypeptide(L)'
;MDTLLQDLRYALRTLRQRPGFTAVAVLTLALGIGANTAIFGVVDAVLFRALPYPHAAQLVVLSAARGDQQQLLISVPEAEDWQARNRTLIDMGIQRTQSVNLTGTEAPDRLVGSYVTASTMQILGARAALGRLFGPEETSPGSGQRVVLLSAAAWKTRFGADSSVLGRSVTLDGRPHRVIGVLSDAFRDPFSPVDVFLPIASAPSQSWFTRGSPSFWAFGRLKPGVTPEQAQDDLSRVARDLAQEYPSPNANTGASVRRLRDSIVGPVRETLLIVLAFVAVVLLIACANVANVQLARAVTRSREMSLRAALGAGRARLVRQLLTESLVLALMGGVAGVLAARWAIGALVALVPDGLPLVVGDVGLAPGVLAFAAAITLGASLLFGVAPALHASRGDLRGALQSKAGAVARHGRFDSRLVLVTAELALCVVLLIGAGLLTRSLRALTRVDPGFNPAQILTAEFRLPRARYASDEAITTFMAQTLEQVRAVPGVRDAALVQSIPLSGNWGTTTYVPDTRPSLSPDQAIQTQLNVVSDGAFRVLGVPVVEGREFTAADAAGSVPVAVVNQELARRTWPGQSALGRRLRISGPPDVWATVVGVVGNIRQRTLREAPSPQLYKPMTQAANIFNSIAA
;
A
#
# COMPACT_ATOMS: atom_id res chain seq x y z
N MET A 1 50.03 -19.98 0.43
CA MET A 1 49.13 -19.04 1.14
C MET A 1 49.84 -17.74 1.54
N ASP A 2 51.17 -17.75 1.71
CA ASP A 2 51.94 -16.59 2.21
C ASP A 2 51.87 -15.33 1.35
N THR A 3 51.68 -15.51 0.04
CA THR A 3 51.64 -14.41 -0.93
C THR A 3 50.33 -13.62 -0.89
N LEU A 4 49.20 -14.25 -0.58
CA LEU A 4 47.90 -13.57 -0.39
C LEU A 4 47.86 -12.79 0.93
N LEU A 5 48.41 -13.38 2.01
CA LEU A 5 48.54 -12.72 3.31
C LEU A 5 49.43 -11.48 3.24
N GLN A 6 50.53 -11.55 2.47
CA GLN A 6 51.36 -10.37 2.18
C GLN A 6 50.59 -9.28 1.43
N ASP A 7 49.86 -9.65 0.37
CA ASP A 7 49.08 -8.69 -0.44
C ASP A 7 47.99 -8.01 0.43
N LEU A 8 47.36 -8.75 1.35
CA LEU A 8 46.37 -8.22 2.29
C LEU A 8 46.97 -7.24 3.32
N ARG A 9 48.08 -7.62 3.98
CA ARG A 9 48.79 -6.75 4.93
C ARG A 9 49.27 -5.47 4.24
N TYR A 10 49.76 -5.61 3.02
CA TYR A 10 50.19 -4.48 2.20
C TYR A 10 49.04 -3.54 1.84
N ALA A 11 47.89 -4.08 1.44
CA ALA A 11 46.69 -3.28 1.14
C ALA A 11 46.24 -2.46 2.36
N LEU A 12 46.14 -3.11 3.53
CA LEU A 12 45.76 -2.44 4.77
C LEU A 12 46.73 -1.32 5.17
N ARG A 13 48.04 -1.56 5.05
CA ARG A 13 49.07 -0.54 5.33
C ARG A 13 48.97 0.64 4.36
N THR A 14 48.77 0.37 3.08
CA THR A 14 48.66 1.42 2.04
C THR A 14 47.44 2.30 2.25
N LEU A 15 46.30 1.70 2.65
CA LEU A 15 45.07 2.42 2.92
C LEU A 15 45.20 3.28 4.20
N ARG A 16 45.82 2.75 5.27
CA ARG A 16 46.09 3.51 6.50
C ARG A 16 46.99 4.74 6.29
N GLN A 17 47.94 4.66 5.36
CA GLN A 17 48.83 5.78 5.04
C GLN A 17 48.14 6.90 4.25
N ARG A 18 46.93 6.68 3.73
CA ARG A 18 46.17 7.66 2.94
C ARG A 18 44.72 7.77 3.40
N PRO A 19 44.48 8.24 4.64
CA PRO A 19 43.18 8.18 5.28
C PRO A 19 42.09 8.96 4.53
N GLY A 20 42.41 10.12 3.94
CA GLY A 20 41.43 10.91 3.17
C GLY A 20 40.89 10.18 1.94
N PHE A 21 41.77 9.53 1.16
CA PHE A 21 41.36 8.70 0.03
C PHE A 21 40.46 7.54 0.49
N THR A 22 40.91 6.81 1.52
CA THR A 22 40.19 5.65 2.01
C THR A 22 38.82 6.04 2.55
N ALA A 23 38.73 7.14 3.29
CA ALA A 23 37.46 7.65 3.81
C ALA A 23 36.48 7.99 2.68
N VAL A 24 36.89 8.77 1.68
CA VAL A 24 36.02 9.15 0.55
C VAL A 24 35.55 7.92 -0.21
N ALA A 25 36.45 6.98 -0.53
CA ALA A 25 36.08 5.79 -1.27
C ALA A 25 35.18 4.85 -0.47
N VAL A 26 35.46 4.64 0.83
CA VAL A 26 34.62 3.82 1.71
C VAL A 26 33.23 4.43 1.88
N LEU A 27 33.12 5.74 2.12
CA LEU A 27 31.82 6.42 2.26
C LEU A 27 31.00 6.38 0.96
N THR A 28 31.65 6.58 -0.18
CA THR A 28 31.00 6.53 -1.51
C THR A 28 30.46 5.13 -1.79
N LEU A 29 31.26 4.08 -1.54
CA LEU A 29 30.83 2.70 -1.68
C LEU A 29 29.76 2.32 -0.66
N ALA A 30 29.89 2.77 0.59
CA ALA A 30 28.92 2.53 1.65
C ALA A 30 27.54 3.09 1.30
N LEU A 31 27.48 4.30 0.73
CA LEU A 31 26.22 4.89 0.28
C LEU A 31 25.59 4.09 -0.86
N GLY A 32 26.36 3.77 -1.90
CA GLY A 32 25.88 3.00 -3.05
C GLY A 32 25.44 1.59 -2.68
N ILE A 33 26.29 0.83 -1.98
CA ILE A 33 26.01 -0.54 -1.53
C ILE A 33 24.88 -0.53 -0.49
N GLY A 34 24.90 0.40 0.46
CA GLY A 34 23.88 0.51 1.51
C GLY A 34 22.50 0.82 0.98
N ALA A 35 22.37 1.79 0.07
CA ALA A 35 21.09 2.11 -0.58
C ALA A 35 20.54 0.91 -1.37
N ASN A 36 21.38 0.23 -2.16
CA ASN A 36 20.98 -0.97 -2.89
C ASN A 36 20.56 -2.10 -1.95
N THR A 37 21.32 -2.31 -0.86
CA THR A 37 21.02 -3.35 0.13
C THR A 37 19.71 -3.07 0.85
N ALA A 38 19.42 -1.81 1.20
CA ALA A 38 18.18 -1.41 1.86
C ALA A 38 16.96 -1.61 0.95
N ILE A 39 17.00 -1.08 -0.28
CA ILE A 39 15.91 -1.22 -1.25
C ILE A 39 15.73 -2.68 -1.67
N PHE A 40 16.81 -3.42 -1.88
CA PHE A 40 16.72 -4.85 -2.15
C PHE A 40 16.12 -5.61 -0.96
N GLY A 41 16.38 -5.20 0.29
CA GLY A 41 15.72 -5.77 1.46
C GLY A 41 14.20 -5.60 1.44
N VAL A 42 13.71 -4.42 1.04
CA VAL A 42 12.27 -4.17 0.84
C VAL A 42 11.74 -5.00 -0.33
N VAL A 43 12.45 -5.02 -1.45
CA VAL A 43 12.06 -5.81 -2.65
C VAL A 43 12.07 -7.31 -2.37
N ASP A 44 13.04 -7.83 -1.63
CA ASP A 44 13.11 -9.23 -1.20
C ASP A 44 11.91 -9.58 -0.35
N ALA A 45 11.63 -8.76 0.66
CA ALA A 45 10.49 -8.94 1.53
C ALA A 45 9.18 -8.94 0.70
N VAL A 46 8.93 -7.89 -0.08
CA VAL A 46 7.64 -7.64 -0.76
C VAL A 46 7.46 -8.51 -2.01
N LEU A 47 8.49 -8.58 -2.86
CA LEU A 47 8.39 -9.21 -4.17
C LEU A 47 8.83 -10.67 -4.16
N PHE A 48 9.85 -11.07 -3.39
CA PHE A 48 10.47 -12.40 -3.57
C PHE A 48 10.09 -13.42 -2.52
N ARG A 49 9.91 -13.01 -1.25
CA ARG A 49 9.51 -13.94 -0.19
C ARG A 49 8.12 -14.51 -0.46
N ALA A 50 7.97 -15.79 -0.15
CA ALA A 50 6.67 -16.42 -0.10
C ALA A 50 5.82 -15.74 0.99
N LEU A 51 4.53 -15.59 0.72
CA LEU A 51 3.60 -15.13 1.74
C LEU A 51 3.62 -16.12 2.93
N PRO A 52 3.40 -15.66 4.17
CA PRO A 52 3.47 -16.48 5.38
C PRO A 52 2.25 -17.41 5.54
N TYR A 53 1.66 -17.87 4.44
CA TYR A 53 0.46 -18.69 4.41
C TYR A 53 0.76 -20.12 3.91
N PRO A 54 0.14 -21.15 4.50
CA PRO A 54 0.34 -22.53 4.07
C PRO A 54 -0.13 -22.74 2.63
N HIS A 55 0.76 -23.26 1.78
CA HIS A 55 0.52 -23.42 0.34
C HIS A 55 0.11 -22.10 -0.36
N ALA A 56 0.79 -20.99 -0.05
CA ALA A 56 0.51 -19.66 -0.60
C ALA A 56 0.32 -19.59 -2.13
N ALA A 57 0.99 -20.46 -2.90
CA ALA A 57 0.84 -20.53 -4.36
C ALA A 57 -0.56 -20.97 -4.83
N GLN A 58 -1.33 -21.64 -3.98
CA GLN A 58 -2.71 -22.08 -4.24
C GLN A 58 -3.75 -21.06 -3.79
N LEU A 59 -3.35 -19.99 -3.11
CA LEU A 59 -4.28 -18.99 -2.58
C LEU A 59 -4.66 -17.97 -3.64
N VAL A 60 -5.97 -17.77 -3.80
CA VAL A 60 -6.55 -16.83 -4.74
C VAL A 60 -7.51 -15.87 -4.04
N VAL A 61 -7.57 -14.63 -4.54
CA VAL A 61 -8.62 -13.67 -4.24
C VAL A 61 -9.67 -13.79 -5.33
N LEU A 62 -10.92 -13.93 -4.89
CA LEU A 62 -12.08 -14.05 -5.75
C LEU A 62 -12.87 -12.74 -5.64
N SER A 63 -13.29 -12.20 -6.77
CA SER A 63 -14.00 -10.92 -6.83
C SER A 63 -15.00 -10.92 -7.97
N ALA A 64 -16.07 -10.14 -7.85
CA ALA A 64 -16.95 -9.88 -8.97
C ALA A 64 -16.24 -8.99 -10.01
N ALA A 65 -16.67 -9.11 -11.26
CA ALA A 65 -16.17 -8.30 -12.37
C ALA A 65 -17.33 -7.69 -13.15
N ARG A 66 -17.24 -6.42 -13.54
CA ARG A 66 -18.25 -5.73 -14.36
C ARG A 66 -17.54 -4.76 -15.32
N GLY A 67 -17.57 -5.09 -16.62
CA GLY A 67 -16.80 -4.35 -17.64
C GLY A 67 -15.31 -4.32 -17.28
N ASP A 68 -14.74 -3.11 -17.22
CA ASP A 68 -13.32 -2.90 -16.89
C ASP A 68 -13.00 -3.04 -15.39
N GLN A 69 -14.03 -3.09 -14.52
CA GLN A 69 -13.83 -3.26 -13.09
C GLN A 69 -13.70 -4.74 -12.74
N GLN A 70 -12.49 -5.16 -12.38
CA GLN A 70 -12.11 -6.56 -12.15
C GLN A 70 -11.89 -6.90 -10.66
N GLN A 71 -12.26 -6.01 -9.72
CA GLN A 71 -12.03 -6.19 -8.28
C GLN A 71 -13.24 -5.74 -7.44
N LEU A 72 -14.43 -6.21 -7.77
CA LEU A 72 -15.63 -5.87 -7.02
C LEU A 72 -15.85 -6.83 -5.86
N LEU A 73 -16.38 -6.29 -4.76
CA LEU A 73 -16.83 -7.10 -3.62
C LEU A 73 -17.97 -8.02 -4.06
N ILE A 74 -18.20 -9.09 -3.29
CA ILE A 74 -19.31 -10.01 -3.50
C ILE A 74 -20.26 -10.01 -2.30
N SER A 75 -21.50 -10.45 -2.51
CA SER A 75 -22.51 -10.64 -1.45
C SER A 75 -22.44 -12.07 -0.88
N VAL A 76 -22.99 -12.29 0.33
CA VAL A 76 -22.99 -13.63 0.94
C VAL A 76 -23.68 -14.69 0.07
N PRO A 77 -24.87 -14.44 -0.51
CA PRO A 77 -25.52 -15.44 -1.37
C PRO A 77 -24.75 -15.76 -2.65
N GLU A 78 -23.95 -14.82 -3.18
CA GLU A 78 -23.07 -15.10 -4.32
C GLU A 78 -21.88 -15.96 -3.90
N ALA A 79 -21.30 -15.70 -2.72
CA ALA A 79 -20.23 -16.51 -2.17
C ALA A 79 -20.67 -17.95 -1.91
N GLU A 80 -21.88 -18.14 -1.38
CA GLU A 80 -22.47 -19.47 -1.15
C GLU A 80 -22.67 -20.22 -2.48
N ASP A 81 -23.20 -19.57 -3.51
CA ASP A 81 -23.33 -20.17 -4.85
C ASP A 81 -21.97 -20.53 -5.45
N TRP A 82 -20.97 -19.64 -5.31
CA TRP A 82 -19.63 -19.91 -5.82
C TRP A 82 -19.01 -21.10 -5.09
N GLN A 83 -19.11 -21.14 -3.76
CA GLN A 83 -18.62 -22.25 -2.95
C GLN A 83 -19.32 -23.58 -3.31
N ALA A 84 -20.63 -23.56 -3.55
CA ALA A 84 -21.40 -24.77 -3.87
C ALA A 84 -21.20 -25.28 -5.30
N ARG A 85 -21.03 -24.38 -6.28
CA ARG A 85 -21.05 -24.72 -7.72
C ARG A 85 -19.68 -24.76 -8.38
N ASN A 86 -18.62 -24.27 -7.74
CA ASN A 86 -17.27 -24.40 -8.26
C ASN A 86 -16.76 -25.85 -8.17
N ARG A 87 -15.80 -26.19 -9.03
CA ARG A 87 -15.14 -27.50 -9.09
C ARG A 87 -13.63 -27.40 -8.87
N THR A 88 -13.08 -26.19 -8.86
CA THR A 88 -11.64 -25.91 -8.89
C THR A 88 -11.04 -25.56 -7.52
N LEU A 89 -11.86 -25.18 -6.54
CA LEU A 89 -11.42 -24.83 -5.20
C LEU A 89 -11.60 -26.00 -4.22
N ILE A 90 -10.71 -26.09 -3.23
CA ILE A 90 -10.85 -26.95 -2.06
C ILE A 90 -11.86 -26.34 -1.10
N ASP A 91 -11.73 -25.04 -0.86
CA ASP A 91 -12.60 -24.28 0.01
C ASP A 91 -12.59 -22.80 -0.40
N MET A 92 -13.63 -22.09 0.03
CA MET A 92 -13.83 -20.67 -0.20
C MET A 92 -14.31 -20.00 1.09
N GLY A 93 -13.75 -18.83 1.40
CA GLY A 93 -14.16 -18.02 2.53
C GLY A 93 -14.37 -16.57 2.14
N ILE A 94 -15.11 -15.84 2.97
CA ILE A 94 -15.32 -14.40 2.80
C ILE A 94 -14.90 -13.63 4.04
N GLN A 95 -14.49 -12.38 3.84
CA GLN A 95 -14.22 -11.46 4.92
C GLN A 95 -14.62 -10.02 4.62
N ARG A 96 -14.92 -9.29 5.69
CA ARG A 96 -15.10 -7.84 5.66
C ARG A 96 -14.49 -7.21 6.89
N THR A 97 -13.53 -6.33 6.65
CA THR A 97 -12.95 -5.48 7.69
C THR A 97 -13.85 -4.26 7.94
N GLN A 98 -14.05 -3.92 9.21
CA GLN A 98 -14.76 -2.71 9.63
C GLN A 98 -14.34 -2.30 11.04
N SER A 99 -14.59 -1.05 11.41
CA SER A 99 -14.42 -0.61 12.79
C SER A 99 -15.49 -1.23 13.71
N VAL A 100 -15.05 -1.64 14.89
CA VAL A 100 -15.85 -2.22 15.99
C VAL A 100 -15.51 -1.45 17.27
N ASN A 101 -16.52 -1.03 18.02
CA ASN A 101 -16.28 -0.31 19.28
C ASN A 101 -16.22 -1.26 20.46
N LEU A 102 -15.13 -1.21 21.21
CA LEU A 102 -15.00 -1.83 22.52
C LEU A 102 -15.56 -0.88 23.58
N THR A 103 -16.48 -1.42 24.40
CA THR A 103 -17.15 -0.68 25.49
C THR A 103 -17.19 -1.54 26.75
N GLY A 104 -17.50 -0.93 27.90
CA GLY A 104 -17.42 -1.61 29.21
C GLY A 104 -16.02 -1.60 29.83
N THR A 105 -15.11 -0.80 29.26
CA THR A 105 -13.82 -0.37 29.80
C THR A 105 -13.93 1.06 30.34
N GLU A 106 -12.90 1.59 31.02
CA GLU A 106 -12.89 2.98 31.54
C GLU A 106 -13.17 4.03 30.46
N ALA A 107 -12.61 3.83 29.26
CA ALA A 107 -12.90 4.63 28.07
C ALA A 107 -13.29 3.71 26.90
N PRO A 108 -14.29 4.09 26.08
CA PRO A 108 -14.57 3.41 24.81
C PRO A 108 -13.36 3.47 23.87
N ASP A 109 -13.13 2.37 23.16
CA ASP A 109 -11.98 2.23 22.27
C ASP A 109 -12.42 1.70 20.90
N ARG A 110 -11.80 2.19 19.83
CA ARG A 110 -12.11 1.80 18.45
C ARG A 110 -11.13 0.71 18.02
N LEU A 111 -11.66 -0.46 17.69
CA LEU A 111 -10.91 -1.60 17.18
C LEU A 111 -11.12 -1.77 15.68
N VAL A 112 -10.13 -2.34 14.99
CA VAL A 112 -10.30 -2.87 13.64
C VAL A 112 -10.81 -4.32 13.75
N GLY A 113 -12.08 -4.53 13.40
CA GLY A 113 -12.70 -5.84 13.38
C GLY A 113 -12.74 -6.47 11.99
N SER A 114 -12.66 -7.78 11.90
CA SER A 114 -12.90 -8.53 10.65
C SER A 114 -13.98 -9.58 10.83
N TYR A 115 -15.04 -9.49 10.02
CA TYR A 115 -16.12 -10.47 9.98
C TYR A 115 -15.76 -11.54 8.98
N VAL A 116 -15.60 -12.77 9.43
CA VAL A 116 -15.03 -13.88 8.64
C VAL A 116 -15.90 -15.12 8.69
N THR A 117 -15.77 -15.96 7.67
CA THR A 117 -16.19 -17.37 7.76
C THR A 117 -15.08 -18.23 8.37
N ALA A 118 -15.42 -19.42 8.88
CA ALA A 118 -14.43 -20.36 9.40
C ALA A 118 -13.45 -20.80 8.29
N SER A 119 -13.96 -20.97 7.07
CA SER A 119 -13.16 -21.27 5.87
C SER A 119 -12.08 -20.23 5.60
N THR A 120 -12.35 -18.93 5.77
CA THR A 120 -11.32 -17.89 5.60
C THR A 120 -10.13 -18.12 6.53
N MET A 121 -10.41 -18.40 7.81
CA MET A 121 -9.37 -18.68 8.80
C MET A 121 -8.56 -19.93 8.46
N GLN A 122 -9.23 -21.00 8.01
CA GLN A 122 -8.56 -22.24 7.62
C GLN A 122 -7.72 -22.07 6.35
N ILE A 123 -8.26 -21.41 5.33
CA ILE A 123 -7.58 -21.11 4.06
C ILE A 123 -6.33 -20.28 4.32
N LEU A 124 -6.38 -19.30 5.22
CA LEU A 124 -5.21 -18.47 5.57
C LEU A 124 -4.28 -19.16 6.60
N GLY A 125 -4.62 -20.35 7.08
CA GLY A 125 -3.79 -21.10 8.00
C GLY A 125 -3.73 -20.51 9.42
N ALA A 126 -4.79 -19.82 9.86
CA ALA A 126 -4.90 -19.31 11.21
C ALA A 126 -4.74 -20.42 12.24
N ARG A 127 -4.11 -20.10 13.37
CA ARG A 127 -3.96 -20.99 14.53
C ARG A 127 -4.24 -20.20 15.79
N ALA A 128 -4.94 -20.81 16.73
CA ALA A 128 -5.12 -20.26 18.06
C ALA A 128 -3.86 -20.55 18.90
N ALA A 129 -3.29 -19.51 19.51
CA ALA A 129 -2.28 -19.66 20.57
C ALA A 129 -2.94 -20.02 21.92
N LEU A 130 -4.15 -19.51 22.14
CA LEU A 130 -4.99 -19.83 23.30
C LEU A 130 -6.42 -20.12 22.83
N GLY A 131 -7.08 -21.10 23.46
CA GLY A 131 -8.46 -21.46 23.13
C GLY A 131 -8.58 -22.18 21.78
N ARG A 132 -9.58 -21.81 20.98
CA ARG A 132 -9.88 -22.44 19.69
C ARG A 132 -10.27 -21.41 18.62
N LEU A 133 -10.33 -21.85 17.36
CA LEU A 133 -10.90 -21.08 16.25
C LEU A 133 -12.42 -21.22 16.18
N PHE A 134 -13.05 -20.50 15.25
CA PHE A 134 -14.46 -20.64 14.93
C PHE A 134 -14.77 -22.04 14.35
N GLY A 135 -15.87 -22.62 14.83
CA GLY A 135 -16.50 -23.76 14.18
C GLY A 135 -17.37 -23.34 12.98
N PRO A 136 -17.67 -24.24 12.03
CA PRO A 136 -18.53 -23.93 10.89
C PRO A 136 -19.90 -23.38 11.32
N GLU A 137 -20.53 -24.03 12.29
CA GLU A 137 -21.86 -23.68 12.82
C GLU A 137 -21.92 -22.28 13.46
N GLU A 138 -20.80 -21.78 14.00
CA GLU A 138 -20.72 -20.44 14.60
C GLU A 138 -20.67 -19.34 13.53
N THR A 139 -20.25 -19.70 12.31
CA THR A 139 -20.11 -18.76 11.19
C THR A 139 -21.27 -18.82 10.20
N SER A 140 -22.13 -19.84 10.28
CA SER A 140 -23.34 -19.94 9.48
C SER A 140 -24.31 -18.79 9.78
N PRO A 141 -24.86 -18.11 8.75
CA PRO A 141 -25.87 -17.07 8.93
C PRO A 141 -27.00 -17.55 9.84
N GLY A 142 -27.39 -16.74 10.83
CA GLY A 142 -28.49 -17.07 11.75
C GLY A 142 -28.11 -17.90 12.99
N SER A 143 -26.85 -18.35 13.14
CA SER A 143 -26.36 -19.11 14.31
C SER A 143 -26.64 -18.44 15.66
N GLY A 144 -26.69 -17.10 15.70
CA GLY A 144 -26.97 -16.32 16.92
C GLY A 144 -25.83 -16.32 17.96
N GLN A 145 -24.80 -17.16 17.78
CA GLN A 145 -23.67 -17.23 18.69
C GLN A 145 -22.78 -15.98 18.61
N ARG A 146 -22.55 -15.34 19.76
CA ARG A 146 -21.71 -14.15 19.89
C ARG A 146 -20.36 -14.51 20.47
N VAL A 147 -19.45 -14.87 19.60
CA VAL A 147 -18.07 -15.22 19.94
C VAL A 147 -17.09 -14.29 19.23
N VAL A 148 -15.89 -14.14 19.79
CA VAL A 148 -14.82 -13.32 19.22
C VAL A 148 -13.46 -13.99 19.39
N LEU A 149 -12.59 -13.80 18.41
CA LEU A 149 -11.17 -14.12 18.50
C LEU A 149 -10.36 -12.82 18.57
N LEU A 150 -9.36 -12.79 19.43
CA LEU A 150 -8.43 -11.65 19.52
C LEU A 150 -7.21 -11.92 18.65
N SER A 151 -6.69 -10.89 17.98
CA SER A 151 -5.32 -10.95 17.47
C SER A 151 -4.33 -10.93 18.63
N ALA A 152 -3.13 -11.49 18.43
CA ALA A 152 -2.10 -11.46 19.46
C ALA A 152 -1.68 -10.03 19.83
N ALA A 153 -1.70 -9.12 18.84
CA ALA A 153 -1.39 -7.70 19.05
C ALA A 153 -2.44 -7.03 19.96
N ALA A 154 -3.73 -7.21 19.68
CA ALA A 154 -4.80 -6.66 20.52
C ALA A 154 -4.78 -7.27 21.93
N TRP A 155 -4.56 -8.59 22.04
CA TRP A 155 -4.42 -9.27 23.33
C TRP A 155 -3.31 -8.68 24.19
N LYS A 156 -2.12 -8.43 23.61
CA LYS A 156 -0.98 -7.82 24.32
C LYS A 156 -1.22 -6.36 24.69
N THR A 157 -1.71 -5.56 23.74
CA THR A 157 -1.77 -4.09 23.88
C THR A 157 -3.01 -3.59 24.61
N ARG A 158 -4.16 -4.27 24.46
CA ARG A 158 -5.44 -3.84 25.02
C ARG A 158 -5.94 -4.72 26.17
N PHE A 159 -5.52 -5.98 26.20
CA PHE A 159 -5.91 -6.95 27.24
C PHE A 159 -4.74 -7.38 28.13
N GLY A 160 -3.60 -6.68 28.05
CA GLY A 160 -2.45 -6.88 28.95
C GLY A 160 -1.78 -8.25 28.86
N ALA A 161 -1.98 -8.98 27.76
CA ALA A 161 -1.57 -10.38 27.60
C ALA A 161 -2.11 -11.33 28.69
N ASP A 162 -3.27 -11.00 29.26
CA ASP A 162 -3.90 -11.79 30.31
C ASP A 162 -4.53 -13.08 29.74
N SER A 163 -4.09 -14.25 30.21
CA SER A 163 -4.63 -15.55 29.78
C SER A 163 -6.05 -15.81 30.30
N SER A 164 -6.48 -15.09 31.35
CA SER A 164 -7.86 -15.13 31.87
C SER A 164 -8.90 -14.53 30.91
N VAL A 165 -8.44 -13.91 29.81
CA VAL A 165 -9.30 -13.38 28.75
C VAL A 165 -10.16 -14.48 28.10
N LEU A 166 -9.72 -15.73 28.11
CA LEU A 166 -10.46 -16.85 27.52
C LEU A 166 -11.78 -17.09 28.29
N GLY A 167 -12.90 -17.11 27.58
CA GLY A 167 -14.23 -17.26 28.17
C GLY A 167 -14.82 -15.96 28.72
N ARG A 168 -14.02 -14.90 28.87
CA ARG A 168 -14.49 -13.57 29.30
C ARG A 168 -15.43 -12.97 28.25
N SER A 169 -16.43 -12.24 28.73
CA SER A 169 -17.31 -11.45 27.87
C SER A 169 -16.71 -10.06 27.64
N VAL A 170 -16.62 -9.64 26.37
CA VAL A 170 -16.24 -8.28 25.96
C VAL A 170 -17.40 -7.65 25.21
N THR A 171 -17.67 -6.37 25.45
CA THR A 171 -18.80 -5.68 24.81
C THR A 171 -18.33 -4.98 23.54
N LEU A 172 -18.71 -5.55 22.40
CA LEU A 172 -18.38 -5.05 21.07
C LEU A 172 -19.64 -4.54 20.38
N ASP A 173 -19.61 -3.30 19.91
CA ASP A 173 -20.76 -2.59 19.32
C ASP A 173 -22.03 -2.68 20.19
N GLY A 174 -21.84 -2.53 21.51
CA GLY A 174 -22.91 -2.57 22.50
C GLY A 174 -23.50 -3.96 22.75
N ARG A 175 -22.87 -5.03 22.24
CA ARG A 175 -23.32 -6.41 22.44
C ARG A 175 -22.22 -7.27 23.07
N PRO A 176 -22.54 -8.10 24.08
CA PRO A 176 -21.56 -9.00 24.68
C PRO A 176 -21.14 -10.08 23.69
N HIS A 177 -19.83 -10.30 23.58
CA HIS A 177 -19.21 -11.38 22.81
C HIS A 177 -18.26 -12.16 23.73
N ARG A 178 -18.35 -13.48 23.71
CA ARG A 178 -17.45 -14.33 24.49
C ARG A 178 -16.13 -14.54 23.73
N VAL A 179 -15.01 -14.25 24.38
CA VAL A 179 -13.68 -14.55 23.81
C VAL A 179 -13.48 -16.06 23.81
N ILE A 180 -13.30 -16.66 22.64
CA ILE A 180 -13.11 -18.13 22.51
C ILE A 180 -11.67 -18.52 22.15
N GLY A 181 -10.82 -17.54 21.85
CA GLY A 181 -9.42 -17.77 21.55
C GLY A 181 -8.64 -16.51 21.19
N VAL A 182 -7.32 -16.67 21.19
CA VAL A 182 -6.35 -15.67 20.75
C VAL A 182 -5.54 -16.29 19.62
N LEU A 183 -5.43 -15.60 18.49
CA LEU A 183 -4.64 -16.05 17.35
C LEU A 183 -3.14 -15.99 17.66
N SER A 184 -2.35 -16.82 16.98
CA SER A 184 -0.89 -16.80 17.13
C SER A 184 -0.28 -15.53 16.54
N ASP A 185 0.87 -15.11 17.08
CA ASP A 185 1.66 -13.98 16.55
C ASP A 185 2.09 -14.15 15.08
N ALA A 186 2.11 -15.40 14.59
CA ALA A 186 2.46 -15.71 13.22
C ALA A 186 1.33 -15.39 12.22
N PHE A 187 0.07 -15.31 12.67
CA PHE A 187 -1.05 -15.04 11.79
C PHE A 187 -1.16 -13.55 11.48
N ARG A 188 -1.20 -13.22 10.18
CA ARG A 188 -1.35 -11.85 9.68
C ARG A 188 -2.46 -11.81 8.63
N ASP A 189 -3.47 -10.97 8.84
CA ASP A 189 -4.52 -10.76 7.84
C ASP A 189 -3.92 -10.15 6.55
N PRO A 190 -4.31 -10.61 5.35
CA PRO A 190 -3.69 -10.21 4.08
C PRO A 190 -3.91 -8.75 3.65
N PHE A 191 -4.85 -8.02 4.25
CA PHE A 191 -5.25 -6.71 3.76
C PHE A 191 -5.16 -5.60 4.80
N SER A 192 -5.28 -5.91 6.09
CA SER A 192 -5.25 -4.89 7.14
C SER A 192 -4.81 -5.48 8.48
N PRO A 193 -4.13 -4.73 9.36
CA PRO A 193 -3.97 -5.15 10.75
C PRO A 193 -5.35 -5.24 11.43
N VAL A 194 -5.74 -6.44 11.86
CA VAL A 194 -7.01 -6.70 12.53
C VAL A 194 -6.78 -6.93 14.02
N ASP A 195 -7.57 -6.25 14.86
CA ASP A 195 -7.55 -6.40 16.31
C ASP A 195 -8.43 -7.58 16.77
N VAL A 196 -9.62 -7.70 16.20
CA VAL A 196 -10.61 -8.71 16.58
C VAL A 196 -11.26 -9.36 15.37
N PHE A 197 -11.51 -10.66 15.44
CA PHE A 197 -12.24 -11.38 14.41
C PHE A 197 -13.58 -11.82 14.98
N LEU A 198 -14.63 -11.63 14.19
CA LEU A 198 -16.00 -11.99 14.52
C LEU A 198 -16.54 -12.96 13.47
N PRO A 199 -17.42 -13.90 13.84
CA PRO A 199 -18.08 -14.74 12.86
C PRO A 199 -18.99 -13.87 11.99
N ILE A 200 -19.04 -14.13 10.68
CA ILE A 200 -19.92 -13.39 9.78
C ILE A 200 -21.40 -13.44 10.23
N ALA A 201 -21.83 -14.52 10.87
CA ALA A 201 -23.16 -14.65 11.48
C ALA A 201 -23.51 -13.57 12.51
N SER A 202 -22.50 -12.94 13.13
CA SER A 202 -22.66 -11.83 14.07
C SER A 202 -22.74 -10.46 13.40
N ALA A 203 -22.79 -10.41 12.07
CA ALA A 203 -22.85 -9.19 11.29
C ALA A 203 -23.94 -8.22 11.81
N PRO A 204 -23.64 -6.91 11.84
CA PRO A 204 -24.55 -5.92 12.41
C PRO A 204 -25.75 -5.59 11.51
N SER A 205 -25.74 -5.99 10.24
CA SER A 205 -26.75 -5.63 9.25
C SER A 205 -27.24 -6.83 8.46
N GLN A 206 -28.56 -7.01 8.38
CA GLN A 206 -29.18 -8.07 7.60
C GLN A 206 -28.92 -7.90 6.09
N SER A 207 -28.72 -6.66 5.61
CA SER A 207 -28.43 -6.39 4.20
C SER A 207 -27.18 -7.09 3.69
N TRP A 208 -26.27 -7.49 4.57
CA TRP A 208 -25.06 -8.23 4.19
C TRP A 208 -25.37 -9.63 3.65
N PHE A 209 -26.51 -10.20 4.09
CA PHE A 209 -27.01 -11.49 3.65
C PHE A 209 -28.00 -11.37 2.49
N THR A 210 -28.19 -10.18 1.93
CA THR A 210 -29.08 -9.94 0.79
C THR A 210 -28.30 -9.98 -0.52
N ARG A 211 -28.80 -10.73 -1.50
CA ARG A 211 -28.21 -10.79 -2.85
C ARG A 211 -28.23 -9.40 -3.49
N GLY A 212 -27.15 -9.04 -4.18
CA GLY A 212 -26.99 -7.70 -4.79
C GLY A 212 -26.51 -6.62 -3.83
N SER A 213 -26.14 -6.98 -2.59
CA SER A 213 -25.47 -6.09 -1.63
C SER A 213 -24.00 -6.50 -1.41
N PRO A 214 -23.13 -6.33 -2.42
CA PRO A 214 -21.74 -6.76 -2.34
C PRO A 214 -20.99 -6.03 -1.23
N SER A 215 -20.30 -6.77 -0.37
CA SER A 215 -19.69 -6.22 0.85
C SER A 215 -18.43 -6.95 1.30
N PHE A 216 -18.08 -8.07 0.66
CA PHE A 216 -17.03 -8.96 1.14
C PHE A 216 -15.94 -9.18 0.10
N TRP A 217 -14.71 -9.27 0.59
CA TRP A 217 -13.61 -9.92 -0.11
C TRP A 217 -13.79 -11.42 0.02
N ALA A 218 -13.42 -12.15 -1.03
CA ALA A 218 -13.44 -13.61 -1.01
C ALA A 218 -12.06 -14.19 -1.28
N PHE A 219 -11.78 -15.31 -0.61
CA PHE A 219 -10.56 -16.09 -0.78
C PHE A 219 -10.93 -17.51 -1.15
N GLY A 220 -10.10 -18.10 -2.01
CA GLY A 220 -10.17 -19.51 -2.34
C GLY A 220 -8.81 -20.18 -2.18
N ARG A 221 -8.84 -21.49 -1.94
CA ARG A 221 -7.67 -22.35 -2.07
C ARG A 221 -7.88 -23.27 -3.27
N LEU A 222 -7.03 -23.18 -4.28
CA LEU A 222 -7.07 -24.04 -5.46
C LEU A 222 -6.80 -25.50 -5.07
N LYS A 223 -7.46 -26.45 -5.77
CA LYS A 223 -7.10 -27.88 -5.69
C LYS A 223 -5.66 -28.11 -6.18
N PRO A 224 -4.97 -29.16 -5.70
CA PRO A 224 -3.63 -29.49 -6.17
C PRO A 224 -3.61 -29.66 -7.70
N GLY A 225 -2.68 -28.99 -8.38
CA GLY A 225 -2.52 -29.06 -9.84
C GLY A 225 -3.43 -28.14 -10.65
N VAL A 226 -4.39 -27.44 -10.02
CA VAL A 226 -5.27 -26.49 -10.71
C VAL A 226 -4.59 -25.13 -10.86
N THR A 227 -4.64 -24.55 -12.05
CA THR A 227 -4.09 -23.21 -12.32
C THR A 227 -5.13 -22.11 -12.04
N PRO A 228 -4.71 -20.86 -11.77
CA PRO A 228 -5.63 -19.73 -11.62
C PRO A 228 -6.54 -19.52 -12.84
N GLU A 229 -6.03 -19.80 -14.04
CA GLU A 229 -6.76 -19.67 -15.30
C GLU A 229 -7.90 -20.71 -15.40
N GLN A 230 -7.64 -21.95 -14.97
CA GLN A 230 -8.69 -22.97 -14.89
C GLN A 230 -9.78 -22.61 -13.88
N ALA A 231 -9.39 -22.05 -12.73
CA ALA A 231 -10.35 -21.56 -11.74
C ALA A 231 -11.13 -20.33 -12.23
N GLN A 232 -10.48 -19.45 -13.01
CA GLN A 232 -11.14 -18.34 -13.70
C GLN A 232 -12.21 -18.85 -14.66
N ASP A 233 -11.93 -19.86 -15.48
CA ASP A 233 -12.91 -20.42 -16.41
C ASP A 233 -14.10 -21.07 -15.69
N ASP A 234 -13.84 -21.82 -14.62
CA ASP A 234 -14.86 -22.47 -13.81
C ASP A 234 -15.77 -21.45 -13.09
N LEU A 235 -15.20 -20.42 -12.45
CA LEU A 235 -16.00 -19.36 -11.84
C LEU A 235 -16.69 -18.45 -12.85
N SER A 236 -16.12 -18.27 -14.05
CA SER A 236 -16.79 -17.56 -15.14
C SER A 236 -18.02 -18.32 -15.62
N ARG A 237 -17.97 -19.66 -15.65
CA ARG A 237 -19.15 -20.50 -15.89
C ARG A 237 -20.19 -20.30 -14.79
N VAL A 238 -19.80 -20.41 -13.51
CA VAL A 238 -20.75 -20.20 -12.39
C VAL A 238 -21.38 -18.81 -12.47
N ALA A 239 -20.61 -17.75 -12.74
CA ALA A 239 -21.13 -16.39 -12.88
C ALA A 239 -22.14 -16.26 -14.04
N ARG A 240 -21.91 -16.93 -15.18
CA ARG A 240 -22.88 -16.95 -16.29
C ARG A 240 -24.17 -17.66 -15.89
N ASP A 241 -24.07 -18.79 -15.20
CA ASP A 241 -25.25 -19.53 -14.72
C ASP A 241 -26.07 -18.66 -13.75
N LEU A 242 -25.40 -17.96 -12.83
CA LEU A 242 -26.04 -17.04 -11.89
C LEU A 242 -26.64 -15.80 -12.56
N ALA A 243 -26.03 -15.29 -13.64
CA ALA A 243 -26.60 -14.19 -14.39
C ALA A 243 -27.92 -14.56 -15.10
N GLN A 244 -28.10 -15.84 -15.46
CA GLN A 244 -29.36 -16.35 -16.02
C GLN A 244 -30.42 -16.59 -14.94
N GLU A 245 -30.02 -17.15 -13.79
CA GLU A 245 -30.92 -17.47 -12.68
C GLU A 245 -31.36 -16.22 -11.89
N TYR A 246 -30.45 -15.25 -11.75
CA TYR A 246 -30.68 -13.99 -11.04
C TYR A 246 -30.37 -12.76 -11.92
N PRO A 247 -31.19 -12.48 -12.96
CA PRO A 247 -30.89 -11.40 -13.90
C PRO A 247 -30.80 -10.02 -13.26
N SER A 248 -31.60 -9.73 -12.23
CA SER A 248 -31.63 -8.41 -11.59
C SER A 248 -30.31 -8.05 -10.88
N PRO A 249 -29.76 -8.85 -9.94
CA PRO A 249 -28.50 -8.52 -9.26
C PRO A 249 -27.24 -8.92 -10.05
N ASN A 250 -27.30 -9.94 -10.91
CA ASN A 250 -26.12 -10.56 -11.52
C ASN A 250 -25.97 -10.31 -13.03
N ALA A 251 -26.90 -9.60 -13.69
CA ALA A 251 -26.70 -9.18 -15.08
C ALA A 251 -25.36 -8.45 -15.23
N ASN A 252 -24.62 -8.81 -16.28
CA ASN A 252 -23.29 -8.25 -16.60
C ASN A 252 -22.25 -8.38 -15.48
N THR A 253 -22.45 -9.31 -14.54
CA THR A 253 -21.52 -9.55 -13.43
C THR A 253 -20.80 -10.87 -13.66
N GLY A 254 -19.51 -10.79 -13.99
CA GLY A 254 -18.60 -11.92 -14.09
C GLY A 254 -17.87 -12.20 -12.77
N ALA A 255 -16.95 -13.16 -12.82
CA ALA A 255 -16.01 -13.46 -11.75
C ALA A 255 -14.58 -13.12 -12.18
N SER A 256 -13.73 -12.78 -11.22
CA SER A 256 -12.29 -12.57 -11.39
C SER A 256 -11.53 -13.33 -10.32
N VAL A 257 -10.53 -14.10 -10.77
CA VAL A 257 -9.65 -14.93 -9.96
C VAL A 257 -8.23 -14.42 -10.13
N ARG A 258 -7.60 -14.02 -9.03
CA ARG A 258 -6.18 -13.63 -9.02
C ARG A 258 -5.45 -14.32 -7.90
N ARG A 259 -4.16 -14.58 -8.07
CA ARG A 259 -3.32 -15.03 -6.96
C ARG A 259 -3.34 -13.99 -5.84
N LEU A 260 -3.36 -14.46 -4.60
CA LEU A 260 -3.32 -13.58 -3.43
C LEU A 260 -2.10 -12.65 -3.47
N ARG A 261 -0.94 -13.19 -3.87
CA ARG A 261 0.31 -12.42 -4.05
C ARG A 261 0.15 -11.27 -5.03
N ASP A 262 -0.46 -11.50 -6.19
CA ASP A 262 -0.59 -10.48 -7.22
C ASP A 262 -1.54 -9.36 -6.77
N SER A 263 -2.53 -9.69 -5.94
CA SER A 263 -3.47 -8.73 -5.36
C SER A 263 -2.83 -7.84 -4.28
N ILE A 264 -1.87 -8.37 -3.51
CA ILE A 264 -1.14 -7.62 -2.47
C ILE A 264 0.01 -6.81 -3.09
N VAL A 265 0.77 -7.43 -4.00
CA VAL A 265 2.07 -6.92 -4.47
C VAL A 265 1.95 -6.17 -5.80
N GLY A 266 0.96 -6.49 -6.64
CA GLY A 266 0.78 -5.92 -7.96
C GLY A 266 0.85 -4.38 -8.00
N PRO A 267 0.09 -3.66 -7.15
CA PRO A 267 0.05 -2.20 -7.17
C PRO A 267 1.40 -1.51 -6.89
N VAL A 268 2.31 -2.16 -6.15
CA VAL A 268 3.59 -1.56 -5.72
C VAL A 268 4.79 -2.09 -6.50
N ARG A 269 4.62 -3.20 -7.23
CA ARG A 269 5.72 -3.91 -7.92
C ARG A 269 6.52 -3.01 -8.85
N GLU A 270 5.84 -2.29 -9.74
CA GLU A 270 6.51 -1.43 -10.73
C GLU A 270 7.25 -0.28 -10.05
N THR A 271 6.63 0.34 -9.03
CA THR A 271 7.26 1.42 -8.26
C THR A 271 8.53 0.93 -7.58
N LEU A 272 8.51 -0.25 -6.95
CA LEU A 272 9.67 -0.84 -6.30
C LEU A 272 10.80 -1.18 -7.29
N LEU A 273 10.46 -1.68 -8.50
CA LEU A 273 11.44 -1.96 -9.54
C LEU A 273 12.10 -0.68 -10.09
N ILE A 274 11.33 0.39 -10.26
CA ILE A 274 11.86 1.69 -10.67
C ILE A 274 12.84 2.24 -9.62
N VAL A 275 12.48 2.16 -8.33
CA VAL A 275 13.36 2.60 -7.24
C VAL A 275 14.63 1.75 -7.19
N LEU A 276 14.53 0.42 -7.37
CA LEU A 276 15.68 -0.49 -7.43
C LEU A 276 16.62 -0.13 -8.60
N ALA A 277 16.07 0.16 -9.78
CA ALA A 277 16.86 0.60 -10.93
C ALA A 277 17.58 1.93 -10.66
N PHE A 278 16.92 2.87 -9.98
CA PHE A 278 17.51 4.17 -9.64
C PHE A 278 18.70 4.03 -8.69
N VAL A 279 18.58 3.23 -7.63
CA VAL A 279 19.71 2.99 -6.72
C VAL A 279 20.82 2.18 -7.37
N ALA A 280 20.52 1.29 -8.33
CA ALA A 280 21.55 0.58 -9.10
C ALA A 280 22.43 1.56 -9.90
N VAL A 281 21.83 2.59 -10.51
CA VAL A 281 22.59 3.66 -11.20
C VAL A 281 23.46 4.45 -10.22
N VAL A 282 22.98 4.73 -9.01
CA VAL A 282 23.78 5.38 -7.96
C VAL A 282 25.02 4.55 -7.60
N LEU A 283 24.89 3.21 -7.52
CA LEU A 283 26.04 2.33 -7.29
C LEU A 283 27.04 2.37 -8.46
N LEU A 284 26.57 2.43 -9.72
CA LEU A 284 27.46 2.56 -10.87
C LEU A 284 28.26 3.86 -10.84
N ILE A 285 27.63 4.97 -10.45
CA ILE A 285 28.32 6.25 -10.24
C ILE A 285 29.34 6.13 -9.10
N ALA A 286 28.98 5.51 -7.97
CA ALA A 286 29.92 5.27 -6.87
C ALA A 286 31.15 4.46 -7.33
N CYS A 287 30.94 3.41 -8.13
CA CYS A 287 32.02 2.62 -8.72
C CYS A 287 32.88 3.44 -9.69
N ALA A 288 32.26 4.27 -10.54
CA ALA A 288 32.97 5.16 -11.46
C ALA A 288 33.85 6.17 -10.70
N ASN A 289 33.33 6.77 -9.62
CA ASN A 289 34.06 7.70 -8.77
C ASN A 289 35.30 7.05 -8.17
N VAL A 290 35.14 5.86 -7.58
CA VAL A 290 36.26 5.12 -6.98
C VAL A 290 37.28 4.71 -8.05
N ALA A 291 36.83 4.24 -9.21
CA ALA A 291 37.69 3.91 -10.33
C ALA A 291 38.48 5.13 -10.84
N ASN A 292 37.85 6.30 -10.96
CA ASN A 292 38.49 7.56 -11.34
C ASN A 292 39.61 7.95 -10.37
N VAL A 293 39.35 7.86 -9.07
CA VAL A 293 40.37 8.16 -8.06
C VAL A 293 41.49 7.10 -8.05
N GLN A 294 41.17 5.82 -8.28
CA GLN A 294 42.17 4.76 -8.40
C GLN A 294 43.06 4.93 -9.64
N LEU A 295 42.49 5.30 -10.79
CA LEU A 295 43.23 5.61 -12.02
C LEU A 295 44.18 6.79 -11.81
N ALA A 296 43.71 7.87 -11.17
CA ALA A 296 44.57 9.01 -10.83
C ALA A 296 45.75 8.59 -9.92
N ARG A 297 45.53 7.68 -8.97
CA ARG A 297 46.59 7.12 -8.12
C ARG A 297 47.53 6.19 -8.89
N ALA A 298 47.02 5.39 -9.84
CA ALA A 298 47.84 4.49 -10.65
C ALA A 298 48.91 5.26 -11.45
N VAL A 299 48.59 6.47 -11.92
CA VAL A 299 49.57 7.36 -12.57
C VAL A 299 50.70 7.74 -11.61
N THR A 300 50.39 8.13 -10.37
CA THR A 300 51.41 8.47 -9.36
C THR A 300 52.25 7.27 -8.92
N ARG A 301 51.69 6.05 -8.94
CA ARG A 301 52.38 4.79 -8.61
C ARG A 301 53.04 4.13 -9.82
N SER A 302 52.95 4.72 -11.02
CA SER A 302 53.49 4.13 -12.25
C SER A 302 55.00 3.88 -12.14
N ARG A 303 55.78 4.83 -11.60
CA ARG A 303 57.23 4.67 -11.35
C ARG A 303 57.55 3.50 -10.44
N GLU A 304 56.81 3.34 -9.33
CA GLU A 304 56.98 2.24 -8.39
C GLU A 304 56.69 0.89 -9.06
N MET A 305 55.61 0.82 -9.85
CA MET A 305 55.20 -0.40 -10.57
C MET A 305 56.18 -0.76 -11.69
N SER A 306 56.70 0.22 -12.43
CA SER A 306 57.75 0.03 -13.44
C SER A 306 59.05 -0.47 -12.81
N LEU A 307 59.44 0.03 -11.64
CA LEU A 307 60.63 -0.44 -10.92
C LEU A 307 60.48 -1.90 -10.47
N ARG A 308 59.30 -2.28 -9.93
CA ARG A 308 58.99 -3.67 -9.57
C ARG A 308 58.98 -4.60 -10.77
N ALA A 309 58.44 -4.15 -11.91
CA ALA A 309 58.47 -4.90 -13.16
C ALA A 309 59.91 -5.09 -13.66
N ALA A 310 60.76 -4.07 -13.56
CA ALA A 310 62.19 -4.15 -13.90
C ALA A 310 62.97 -5.10 -12.97
N LEU A 311 62.56 -5.22 -11.71
CA LEU A 311 63.10 -6.18 -10.73
C LEU A 311 62.53 -7.61 -10.91
N GLY A 312 61.76 -7.88 -11.98
CA GLY A 312 61.28 -9.23 -12.32
C GLY A 312 59.89 -9.59 -11.80
N ALA A 313 59.12 -8.64 -11.25
CA ALA A 313 57.74 -8.93 -10.85
C ALA A 313 56.85 -9.20 -12.07
N GLY A 314 56.28 -10.40 -12.16
CA GLY A 314 55.36 -10.77 -13.25
C GLY A 314 54.06 -9.95 -13.26
N ARG A 315 53.47 -9.76 -14.45
CA ARG A 315 52.22 -9.00 -14.65
C ARG A 315 51.05 -9.49 -13.77
N ALA A 316 50.95 -10.80 -13.58
CA ALA A 316 49.94 -11.41 -12.71
C ALA A 316 50.08 -10.96 -11.24
N ARG A 317 51.31 -10.74 -10.75
CA ARG A 317 51.53 -10.28 -9.36
C ARG A 317 51.06 -8.84 -9.17
N LEU A 318 51.32 -7.96 -10.13
CA LEU A 318 50.88 -6.57 -10.09
C LEU A 318 49.35 -6.43 -10.16
N VAL A 319 48.72 -7.17 -11.09
CA VAL A 319 47.26 -7.20 -11.22
C VAL A 319 46.61 -7.74 -9.94
N ARG A 320 47.11 -8.87 -9.41
CA ARG A 320 46.57 -9.45 -8.17
C ARG A 320 46.67 -8.47 -7.00
N GLN A 321 47.80 -7.77 -6.84
CA GLN A 321 47.96 -6.80 -5.77
C GLN A 321 46.93 -5.66 -5.85
N LEU A 322 46.69 -5.10 -7.04
CA LEU A 322 45.71 -4.02 -7.26
C LEU A 322 44.27 -4.49 -7.06
N LEU A 323 43.97 -5.72 -7.47
CA LEU A 323 42.67 -6.34 -7.21
C LEU A 323 42.46 -6.60 -5.72
N THR A 324 43.49 -7.04 -4.99
CA THR A 324 43.42 -7.19 -3.51
C THR A 324 43.20 -5.85 -2.82
N GLU A 325 43.90 -4.78 -3.23
CA GLU A 325 43.67 -3.43 -2.70
C GLU A 325 42.23 -2.96 -2.94
N SER A 326 41.70 -3.21 -4.14
CA SER A 326 40.32 -2.86 -4.53
C SER A 326 39.28 -3.67 -3.75
N LEU A 327 39.54 -4.97 -3.55
CA LEU A 327 38.68 -5.87 -2.78
C LEU A 327 38.63 -5.46 -1.31
N VAL A 328 39.76 -5.15 -0.68
CA VAL A 328 39.79 -4.67 0.73
C VAL A 328 39.00 -3.38 0.88
N LEU A 329 39.14 -2.45 -0.07
CA LEU A 329 38.39 -1.20 -0.08
C LEU A 329 36.88 -1.44 -0.25
N ALA A 330 36.50 -2.33 -1.17
CA ALA A 330 35.11 -2.74 -1.37
C ALA A 330 34.53 -3.40 -0.12
N LEU A 331 35.26 -4.29 0.54
CA LEU A 331 34.80 -4.96 1.76
C LEU A 331 34.56 -3.97 2.90
N MET A 332 35.46 -2.98 3.11
CA MET A 332 35.23 -1.92 4.09
C MET A 332 33.99 -1.09 3.75
N GLY A 333 33.83 -0.70 2.48
CA GLY A 333 32.64 0.00 1.99
C GLY A 333 31.37 -0.84 2.13
N GLY A 334 31.44 -2.14 1.85
CA GLY A 334 30.31 -3.07 1.93
C GLY A 334 29.86 -3.30 3.37
N VAL A 335 30.78 -3.49 4.32
CA VAL A 335 30.45 -3.59 5.75
C VAL A 335 29.79 -2.29 6.25
N ALA A 336 30.40 -1.14 5.94
CA ALA A 336 29.81 0.16 6.29
C ALA A 336 28.43 0.37 5.62
N GLY A 337 28.27 -0.08 4.37
CA GLY A 337 27.03 -0.01 3.62
C GLY A 337 25.93 -0.89 4.21
N VAL A 338 26.23 -2.11 4.64
CA VAL A 338 25.27 -3.00 5.31
C VAL A 338 24.82 -2.40 6.65
N LEU A 339 25.74 -1.79 7.40
CA LEU A 339 25.38 -1.06 8.62
C LEU A 339 24.45 0.12 8.31
N ALA A 340 24.79 0.93 7.30
CA ALA A 340 23.92 2.04 6.85
C ALA A 340 22.55 1.54 6.37
N ALA A 341 22.49 0.40 5.68
CA ALA A 341 21.25 -0.21 5.22
C ALA A 341 20.35 -0.62 6.39
N ARG A 342 20.92 -1.19 7.46
CA ARG A 342 20.16 -1.52 8.68
C ARG A 342 19.48 -0.29 9.28
N TRP A 343 20.20 0.83 9.36
CA TRP A 343 19.66 2.08 9.87
C TRP A 343 18.60 2.66 8.94
N ALA A 344 18.86 2.65 7.62
CA ALA A 344 17.91 3.13 6.61
C ALA A 344 16.60 2.34 6.62
N ILE A 345 16.66 1.00 6.72
CA ILE A 345 15.46 0.15 6.84
C ILE A 345 14.66 0.52 8.09
N GLY A 346 15.33 0.67 9.24
CA GLY A 346 14.67 1.06 10.48
C GLY A 346 13.97 2.42 10.39
N ALA A 347 14.62 3.42 9.79
CA ALA A 347 14.04 4.74 9.56
C ALA A 347 12.86 4.69 8.57
N LEU A 348 12.99 3.90 7.49
CA LEU A 348 11.90 3.69 6.52
C LEU A 348 10.67 3.08 7.20
N VAL A 349 10.84 2.03 8.01
CA VAL A 349 9.73 1.39 8.72
C VAL A 349 9.07 2.34 9.71
N ALA A 350 9.84 3.19 10.40
CA ALA A 350 9.29 4.18 11.33
C ALA A 350 8.52 5.32 10.63
N LEU A 351 8.75 5.56 9.34
CA LEU A 351 8.04 6.56 8.53
C LEU A 351 6.76 5.99 7.88
N VAL A 352 6.56 4.67 7.90
CA VAL A 352 5.34 4.02 7.40
C VAL A 352 4.21 4.27 8.40
N PRO A 353 3.11 4.93 8.02
CA PRO A 353 1.97 5.15 8.93
C PRO A 353 1.42 3.83 9.48
N ASP A 354 1.01 3.86 10.75
CA ASP A 354 0.30 2.77 11.43
C ASP A 354 -1.01 2.45 10.68
N GLY A 355 -0.99 1.45 9.79
CA GLY A 355 -2.15 1.08 8.97
C GLY A 355 -1.84 0.54 7.59
N LEU A 356 -0.61 0.71 7.09
CA LEU A 356 -0.21 0.01 5.86
C LEU A 356 -0.03 -1.49 6.13
N PRO A 357 -0.64 -2.38 5.32
CA PRO A 357 -0.57 -3.82 5.53
C PRO A 357 0.87 -4.34 5.34
N LEU A 358 1.62 -4.42 6.43
CA LEU A 358 2.87 -5.16 6.55
C LEU A 358 2.57 -6.67 6.65
N VAL A 359 1.86 -7.19 5.64
CA VAL A 359 1.67 -8.64 5.41
C VAL A 359 2.99 -9.27 5.00
N VAL A 360 3.81 -8.44 4.37
CA VAL A 360 5.17 -8.71 3.99
C VAL A 360 5.99 -8.75 5.28
N GLY A 361 6.43 -9.95 5.68
CA GLY A 361 7.13 -10.18 6.95
C GLY A 361 8.36 -9.28 7.14
N ASP A 362 8.94 -9.33 8.35
CA ASP A 362 9.96 -8.39 8.81
C ASP A 362 10.98 -7.97 7.73
N VAL A 363 10.87 -6.70 7.32
CA VAL A 363 11.81 -6.06 6.41
C VAL A 363 13.13 -5.95 7.18
N GLY A 364 14.15 -6.66 6.71
CA GLY A 364 15.40 -6.78 7.43
C GLY A 364 16.51 -7.40 6.61
N LEU A 365 17.68 -7.51 7.23
CA LEU A 365 18.89 -8.09 6.65
C LEU A 365 18.84 -9.62 6.68
N ALA A 366 17.88 -10.22 5.96
CA ALA A 366 17.82 -11.66 5.82
C ALA A 366 19.05 -12.20 5.07
N PRO A 367 19.34 -13.52 5.17
CA PRO A 367 20.50 -14.13 4.50
C PRO A 367 20.56 -13.84 2.99
N GLY A 368 19.41 -13.80 2.29
CA GLY A 368 19.36 -13.44 0.87
C GLY A 368 19.80 -12.00 0.58
N VAL A 369 19.46 -11.06 1.46
CA VAL A 369 19.85 -9.64 1.36
C VAL A 369 21.35 -9.48 1.64
N LEU A 370 21.90 -10.22 2.60
CA LEU A 370 23.34 -10.24 2.88
C LEU A 370 24.13 -10.89 1.74
N ALA A 371 23.61 -11.97 1.14
CA ALA A 371 24.20 -12.59 -0.04
C ALA A 371 24.19 -11.63 -1.24
N PHE A 372 23.09 -10.89 -1.45
CA PHE A 372 23.01 -9.83 -2.45
C PHE A 372 24.03 -8.71 -2.17
N ALA A 373 24.11 -8.22 -0.93
CA ALA A 373 25.09 -7.20 -0.52
C ALA A 373 26.54 -7.65 -0.78
N ALA A 374 26.86 -8.91 -0.47
CA ALA A 374 28.15 -9.51 -0.77
C ALA A 374 28.41 -9.58 -2.29
N ALA A 375 27.42 -10.03 -3.07
CA ALA A 375 27.52 -10.11 -4.52
C ALA A 375 27.76 -8.74 -5.17
N ILE A 376 27.01 -7.69 -4.79
CA ILE A 376 27.21 -6.34 -5.33
C ILE A 376 28.53 -5.72 -4.84
N THR A 377 29.01 -6.07 -3.65
CA THR A 377 30.32 -5.62 -3.13
C THR A 377 31.46 -6.22 -3.96
N LEU A 378 31.39 -7.52 -4.25
CA LEU A 378 32.35 -8.20 -5.12
C LEU A 378 32.28 -7.67 -6.56
N GLY A 379 31.07 -7.50 -7.09
CA GLY A 379 30.84 -6.91 -8.40
C GLY A 379 31.40 -5.49 -8.52
N ALA A 380 31.15 -4.63 -7.52
CA ALA A 380 31.73 -3.30 -7.42
C ALA A 380 33.26 -3.35 -7.44
N SER A 381 33.87 -4.22 -6.61
CA SER A 381 35.33 -4.38 -6.55
C SER A 381 35.95 -4.76 -7.90
N LEU A 382 35.23 -5.57 -8.69
CA LEU A 382 35.66 -5.97 -10.03
C LEU A 382 35.53 -4.80 -11.00
N LEU A 383 34.39 -4.09 -10.98
CA LEU A 383 34.12 -2.94 -11.85
C LEU A 383 35.18 -1.85 -11.69
N PHE A 384 35.51 -1.45 -10.45
CA PHE A 384 36.47 -0.36 -10.21
C PHE A 384 37.93 -0.83 -10.08
N GLY A 385 38.18 -2.13 -9.89
CA GLY A 385 39.52 -2.69 -9.72
C GLY A 385 40.18 -3.16 -11.01
N VAL A 386 39.40 -3.66 -11.98
CA VAL A 386 39.93 -4.22 -13.23
C VAL A 386 40.51 -3.16 -14.16
N ALA A 387 39.81 -2.03 -14.34
CA ALA A 387 40.27 -0.98 -15.26
C ALA A 387 41.66 -0.39 -14.88
N PRO A 388 41.94 -0.04 -13.60
CA PRO A 388 43.28 0.37 -13.17
C PRO A 388 44.31 -0.76 -13.27
N ALA A 389 43.93 -2.00 -12.93
CA ALA A 389 44.85 -3.14 -12.96
C ALA A 389 45.34 -3.46 -14.38
N LEU A 390 44.42 -3.41 -15.36
CA LEU A 390 44.76 -3.60 -16.77
C LEU A 390 45.61 -2.45 -17.31
N HIS A 391 45.31 -1.19 -16.96
CA HIS A 391 46.11 -0.03 -17.36
C HIS A 391 47.54 -0.10 -16.81
N ALA A 392 47.70 -0.43 -15.52
CA ALA A 392 49.01 -0.58 -14.90
C ALA A 392 49.82 -1.74 -15.52
N SER A 393 49.17 -2.84 -15.91
CA SER A 393 49.85 -4.00 -16.52
C SER A 393 50.33 -3.76 -17.96
N ARG A 394 49.70 -2.82 -18.68
CA ARG A 394 50.04 -2.41 -20.05
C ARG A 394 51.08 -1.29 -20.11
N GLY A 395 51.58 -0.84 -18.96
CA GLY A 395 52.62 0.19 -18.86
C GLY A 395 53.84 -0.17 -19.70
N ASP A 396 54.04 0.62 -20.76
CA ASP A 396 55.09 0.46 -21.75
C ASP A 396 56.46 0.75 -21.11
N LEU A 397 57.21 -0.31 -20.79
CA LEU A 397 58.56 -0.26 -20.21
C LEU A 397 59.52 0.59 -21.06
N ARG A 398 59.24 0.80 -22.36
CA ARG A 398 60.05 1.64 -23.25
C ARG A 398 59.71 3.14 -23.19
N GLY A 399 58.48 3.51 -22.84
CA GLY A 399 58.05 4.92 -22.79
C GLY A 399 58.42 5.66 -21.50
N ALA A 400 58.53 4.95 -20.38
CA ALA A 400 58.79 5.58 -19.08
C ALA A 400 60.25 6.07 -18.92
N LEU A 401 61.20 5.41 -19.58
CA LEU A 401 62.63 5.72 -19.51
C LEU A 401 63.06 6.87 -20.43
N GLN A 402 62.26 7.26 -21.43
CA GLN A 402 62.57 8.34 -22.38
C GLN A 402 61.96 9.70 -22.02
N SER A 403 61.34 9.86 -20.84
CA SER A 403 60.68 11.11 -20.42
C SER A 403 61.64 12.21 -19.93
N LYS A 404 62.72 12.45 -20.69
CA LYS A 404 63.57 13.66 -20.63
C LYS A 404 63.69 14.27 -22.03
N ALA A 405 62.57 14.63 -22.64
CA ALA A 405 62.49 15.68 -23.67
C ALA A 405 61.00 15.97 -23.92
N GLY A 406 60.61 17.22 -23.86
CA GLY A 406 59.23 17.64 -24.12
C GLY A 406 58.79 17.25 -25.53
N ALA A 407 57.59 16.69 -25.64
CA ALA A 407 56.82 16.69 -26.88
C ALA A 407 55.34 16.51 -26.57
N VAL A 408 54.63 17.60 -26.79
CA VAL A 408 53.23 17.64 -27.20
C VAL A 408 52.99 16.58 -28.31
N ALA A 409 51.81 15.97 -28.32
CA ALA A 409 51.31 14.97 -29.28
C ALA A 409 51.53 13.47 -28.96
N ARG A 410 50.58 12.90 -28.20
CA ARG A 410 50.03 11.57 -28.49
C ARG A 410 48.50 11.66 -28.61
N HIS A 411 48.05 12.21 -29.73
CA HIS A 411 46.67 12.06 -30.20
C HIS A 411 46.50 10.61 -30.67
N GLY A 412 45.69 9.80 -29.96
CA GLY A 412 45.30 8.46 -30.44
C GLY A 412 45.17 7.34 -29.39
N ARG A 413 45.43 7.58 -28.10
CA ARG A 413 45.07 6.63 -27.04
C ARG A 413 43.79 7.09 -26.35
N PHE A 414 42.71 6.33 -26.49
CA PHE A 414 41.46 6.51 -25.75
C PHE A 414 41.79 6.68 -24.25
N ASP A 415 41.56 7.89 -23.72
CA ASP A 415 41.70 8.13 -22.29
C ASP A 415 40.49 7.49 -21.59
N SER A 416 40.71 6.31 -21.02
CA SER A 416 39.69 5.56 -20.28
C SER A 416 39.08 6.39 -19.15
N ARG A 417 39.83 7.35 -18.61
CA ARG A 417 39.33 8.32 -17.62
C ARG A 417 38.31 9.26 -18.24
N LEU A 418 38.55 9.76 -19.45
CA LEU A 418 37.63 10.67 -20.14
C LEU A 418 36.32 9.96 -20.52
N VAL A 419 36.40 8.68 -20.92
CA VAL A 419 35.20 7.83 -21.12
C VAL A 419 34.45 7.63 -19.81
N LEU A 420 35.15 7.33 -18.71
CA LEU A 420 34.52 7.09 -17.41
C LEU A 420 33.84 8.35 -16.88
N VAL A 421 34.50 9.51 -16.98
CA VAL A 421 33.94 10.82 -16.61
C VAL A 421 32.73 11.17 -17.48
N THR A 422 32.79 10.91 -18.79
CA THR A 422 31.65 11.16 -19.69
C THR A 422 30.46 10.24 -19.36
N ALA A 423 30.72 8.96 -19.07
CA ALA A 423 29.69 8.02 -18.64
C ALA A 423 29.09 8.40 -17.28
N GLU A 424 29.93 8.79 -16.31
CA GLU A 424 29.51 9.29 -15.00
C GLU A 424 28.61 10.52 -15.13
N LEU A 425 29.03 11.51 -15.94
CA LEU A 425 28.25 12.71 -16.25
C LEU A 425 26.90 12.33 -16.90
N ALA A 426 26.90 11.42 -17.87
CA ALA A 426 25.66 10.96 -18.51
C ALA A 426 24.71 10.28 -17.51
N LEU A 427 25.22 9.41 -16.64
CA LEU A 427 24.42 8.77 -15.58
C LEU A 427 23.89 9.78 -14.56
N CYS A 428 24.70 10.78 -14.19
CA CYS A 428 24.28 11.87 -13.32
C CYS A 428 23.15 12.69 -13.96
N VAL A 429 23.24 12.98 -15.26
CA VAL A 429 22.17 13.66 -16.01
C VAL A 429 20.88 12.82 -16.02
N VAL A 430 20.97 11.51 -16.25
CA VAL A 430 19.81 10.61 -16.19
C VAL A 430 19.16 10.62 -14.80
N LEU A 431 19.96 10.50 -13.73
CA LEU A 431 19.44 10.59 -12.35
C LEU A 431 18.82 11.95 -12.06
N LEU A 432 19.45 13.04 -12.51
CA LEU A 432 18.94 14.40 -12.29
C LEU A 432 17.62 14.63 -13.02
N ILE A 433 17.49 14.14 -14.26
CA ILE A 433 16.23 14.17 -15.02
C ILE A 433 15.18 13.34 -14.29
N GLY A 434 15.49 12.11 -13.87
CA GLY A 434 14.56 11.25 -13.14
C GLY A 434 14.10 11.87 -11.83
N ALA A 435 15.03 12.35 -11.00
CA ALA A 435 14.74 13.05 -9.75
C ALA A 435 13.94 14.34 -9.99
N GLY A 436 14.27 15.10 -11.04
CA GLY A 436 13.56 16.31 -11.45
C GLY A 436 12.13 16.02 -11.89
N LEU A 437 11.90 14.96 -12.67
CA LEU A 437 10.58 14.51 -13.10
C LEU A 437 9.74 14.01 -11.92
N LEU A 438 10.33 13.22 -11.01
CA LEU A 438 9.66 12.76 -9.80
C LEU A 438 9.31 13.94 -8.88
N THR A 439 10.24 14.88 -8.68
CA THR A 439 9.99 16.09 -7.88
C THR A 439 8.92 16.97 -8.53
N ARG A 440 8.95 17.13 -9.86
CA ARG A 440 7.92 17.85 -10.61
C ARG A 440 6.56 17.15 -10.50
N SER A 441 6.53 15.82 -10.61
CA SER A 441 5.31 15.01 -10.48
C SER A 441 4.73 15.11 -9.07
N LEU A 442 5.57 15.01 -8.02
CA LEU A 442 5.15 15.20 -6.64
C LEU A 442 4.64 16.62 -6.41
N ARG A 443 5.35 17.65 -6.88
CA ARG A 443 4.91 19.05 -6.80
C ARG A 443 3.59 19.29 -7.55
N ALA A 444 3.43 18.67 -8.70
CA ALA A 444 2.18 18.72 -9.45
C ALA A 444 1.05 18.07 -8.65
N LEU A 445 1.28 16.90 -8.06
CA LEU A 445 0.30 16.18 -7.24
C LEU A 445 -0.10 16.97 -5.98
N THR A 446 0.85 17.61 -5.30
CA THR A 446 0.56 18.46 -4.13
C THR A 446 -0.18 19.76 -4.47
N ARG A 447 -0.17 20.16 -5.75
CA ARG A 447 -0.88 21.34 -6.25
C ARG A 447 -2.21 21.00 -6.91
N VAL A 448 -2.53 19.71 -7.06
CA VAL A 448 -3.86 19.31 -7.53
C VAL A 448 -4.85 19.78 -6.48
N ASP A 449 -5.75 20.67 -6.91
CA ASP A 449 -6.88 21.07 -6.08
C ASP A 449 -7.73 19.83 -5.78
N PRO A 450 -7.84 19.41 -4.50
CA PRO A 450 -8.64 18.25 -4.14
C PRO A 450 -10.14 18.58 -4.14
N GLY A 451 -10.52 19.86 -4.29
CA GLY A 451 -11.90 20.34 -4.27
C GLY A 451 -12.42 20.69 -2.88
N PHE A 452 -11.56 20.66 -1.87
CA PHE A 452 -11.84 20.98 -0.46
C PHE A 452 -10.57 21.53 0.20
N ASN A 453 -10.68 22.19 1.35
CA ASN A 453 -9.54 22.71 2.10
C ASN A 453 -9.16 21.76 3.25
N PRO A 454 -8.05 21.01 3.17
CA PRO A 454 -7.62 20.14 4.28
C PRO A 454 -6.91 20.90 5.41
N ALA A 455 -6.59 22.19 5.24
CA ALA A 455 -5.85 22.93 6.25
C ALA A 455 -6.72 23.20 7.48
N GLN A 456 -6.17 22.94 8.67
CA GLN A 456 -6.82 23.19 9.96
C GLN A 456 -8.12 22.42 10.19
N ILE A 457 -8.29 21.25 9.55
CA ILE A 457 -9.41 20.34 9.84
C ILE A 457 -8.91 19.19 10.71
N LEU A 458 -9.52 19.02 11.88
CA LEU A 458 -9.38 17.82 12.68
C LEU A 458 -10.53 16.87 12.35
N THR A 459 -10.21 15.59 12.15
CA THR A 459 -11.23 14.56 11.90
C THR A 459 -11.28 13.54 13.02
N ALA A 460 -12.49 13.10 13.34
CA ALA A 460 -12.73 12.01 14.28
C ALA A 460 -13.79 11.07 13.71
N GLU A 461 -13.46 9.79 13.55
CA GLU A 461 -14.39 8.80 13.02
C GLU A 461 -14.99 7.98 14.15
N PHE A 462 -16.30 7.77 14.10
CA PHE A 462 -17.00 6.94 15.07
C PHE A 462 -18.15 6.18 14.43
N ARG A 463 -18.57 5.13 15.12
CA ARG A 463 -19.70 4.32 14.70
C ARG A 463 -20.71 4.23 15.83
N LEU A 464 -22.00 4.39 15.50
CA LEU A 464 -23.05 4.15 16.47
C LEU A 464 -23.47 2.67 16.51
N PRO A 465 -23.49 2.02 17.69
CA PRO A 465 -23.99 0.67 17.81
C PRO A 465 -25.51 0.64 17.60
N ARG A 466 -25.97 -0.10 16.58
CA ARG A 466 -27.41 -0.31 16.31
C ARG A 466 -28.16 -0.93 17.50
N ALA A 467 -27.46 -1.60 18.41
CA ALA A 467 -28.04 -2.12 19.65
C ALA A 467 -28.57 -1.03 20.58
N ARG A 468 -27.94 0.15 20.59
CA ARG A 468 -28.35 1.32 21.40
C ARG A 468 -29.12 2.35 20.57
N TYR A 469 -28.74 2.52 19.31
CA TYR A 469 -29.32 3.50 18.40
C TYR A 469 -30.14 2.77 17.32
N ALA A 470 -31.34 2.32 17.71
CA ALA A 470 -32.20 1.49 16.87
C ALA A 470 -33.00 2.28 15.83
N SER A 471 -33.45 3.50 16.17
CA SER A 471 -34.24 4.37 15.29
C SER A 471 -33.40 5.47 14.65
N ASP A 472 -33.82 5.92 13.47
CA ASP A 472 -33.20 7.04 12.77
C ASP A 472 -33.34 8.36 13.55
N GLU A 473 -34.42 8.50 14.33
CA GLU A 473 -34.63 9.61 15.27
C GLU A 473 -33.58 9.63 16.39
N ALA A 474 -33.27 8.47 16.99
CA ALA A 474 -32.25 8.38 18.04
C ALA A 474 -30.85 8.71 17.50
N ILE A 475 -30.55 8.27 16.26
CA ILE A 475 -29.29 8.57 15.58
C ILE A 475 -29.18 10.07 15.32
N THR A 476 -30.18 10.66 14.67
CA THR A 476 -30.18 12.10 14.31
C THR A 476 -30.12 13.00 15.54
N THR A 477 -30.83 12.64 16.61
CA THR A 477 -30.77 13.36 17.91
C THR A 477 -29.36 13.32 18.50
N PHE A 478 -28.73 12.14 18.56
CA PHE A 478 -27.35 12.01 19.06
C PHE A 478 -26.37 12.86 18.24
N MET A 479 -26.51 12.82 16.91
CA MET A 479 -25.64 13.56 15.99
C MET A 479 -25.76 15.07 16.20
N ALA A 480 -26.99 15.59 16.33
CA ALA A 480 -27.23 17.00 16.61
C ALA A 480 -26.58 17.43 17.94
N GLN A 481 -26.81 16.67 19.03
CA GLN A 481 -26.22 16.94 20.34
C GLN A 481 -24.68 16.89 20.32
N THR A 482 -24.12 15.91 19.63
CA THR A 482 -22.66 15.78 19.48
C THR A 482 -22.08 16.98 18.75
N LEU A 483 -22.73 17.43 17.67
CA LEU A 483 -22.26 18.56 16.89
C LEU A 483 -22.29 19.86 17.69
N GLU A 484 -23.34 20.07 18.48
CA GLU A 484 -23.46 21.21 19.39
C GLU A 484 -22.35 21.21 20.44
N GLN A 485 -22.06 20.04 21.05
CA GLN A 485 -20.98 19.91 22.03
C GLN A 485 -19.60 20.16 21.42
N VAL A 486 -19.33 19.66 20.21
CA VAL A 486 -18.06 19.87 19.52
C VAL A 486 -17.88 21.35 19.15
N ARG A 487 -18.93 22.00 18.64
CA ARG A 487 -18.91 23.45 18.35
C ARG A 487 -18.68 24.30 19.60
N ALA A 488 -19.05 23.80 20.79
CA ALA A 488 -18.82 24.49 22.06
C ALA A 488 -17.38 24.32 22.61
N VAL A 489 -16.56 23.44 22.04
CA VAL A 489 -15.17 23.24 22.48
C VAL A 489 -14.33 24.47 22.10
N PRO A 490 -13.61 25.10 23.06
CA PRO A 490 -12.75 26.23 22.76
C PRO A 490 -11.72 25.90 21.68
N GLY A 491 -11.65 26.75 20.64
CA GLY A 491 -10.75 26.58 19.49
C GLY A 491 -11.40 25.92 18.27
N VAL A 492 -12.59 25.32 18.40
CA VAL A 492 -13.39 24.86 17.25
C VAL A 492 -14.11 26.07 16.65
N ARG A 493 -13.89 26.32 15.35
CA ARG A 493 -14.55 27.43 14.63
C ARG A 493 -15.94 27.03 14.16
N ASP A 494 -16.06 25.83 13.60
CA ASP A 494 -17.32 25.22 13.19
C ASP A 494 -17.09 23.70 13.11
N ALA A 495 -18.15 22.92 13.04
CA ALA A 495 -18.06 21.49 12.87
C ALA A 495 -19.20 20.97 11.98
N ALA A 496 -18.93 19.85 11.31
CA ALA A 496 -19.90 19.14 10.51
C ALA A 496 -19.70 17.63 10.63
N LEU A 497 -20.76 16.89 10.32
CA LEU A 497 -20.76 15.43 10.23
C LEU A 497 -20.79 15.01 8.76
N VAL A 498 -19.93 14.05 8.42
CA VAL A 498 -19.74 13.53 7.06
C VAL A 498 -19.64 12.02 7.17
N GLN A 499 -20.40 11.26 6.37
CA GLN A 499 -20.32 9.81 6.39
C GLN A 499 -18.96 9.29 5.90
N SER A 500 -18.35 9.98 4.93
CA SER A 500 -17.05 9.59 4.38
C SER A 500 -16.19 10.84 4.12
N ILE A 501 -15.11 10.96 4.88
CA ILE A 501 -14.10 12.01 4.69
C ILE A 501 -13.40 11.80 3.33
N PRO A 502 -13.24 12.84 2.50
CA PRO A 502 -12.49 12.74 1.25
C PRO A 502 -11.07 12.20 1.49
N LEU A 503 -10.59 11.32 0.61
CA LEU A 503 -9.25 10.69 0.68
C LEU A 503 -9.01 9.78 1.90
N SER A 504 -10.02 9.47 2.72
CA SER A 504 -9.92 8.51 3.84
C SER A 504 -9.75 7.05 3.40
N GLY A 505 -9.91 6.75 2.11
CA GLY A 505 -10.02 5.38 1.62
C GLY A 505 -11.41 4.75 1.82
N ASN A 506 -12.37 5.50 2.37
CA ASN A 506 -13.77 5.10 2.48
C ASN A 506 -14.65 5.93 1.52
N TRP A 507 -15.58 5.27 0.82
CA TRP A 507 -16.56 5.93 -0.04
C TRP A 507 -17.81 5.08 -0.21
N GLY A 508 -18.96 5.74 -0.38
CA GLY A 508 -20.21 5.12 -0.76
C GLY A 508 -20.47 5.24 -2.26
N THR A 509 -21.10 4.24 -2.85
CA THR A 509 -21.73 4.35 -4.16
C THR A 509 -23.21 4.05 -4.04
N THR A 510 -23.99 4.64 -4.93
CA THR A 510 -25.41 4.32 -5.13
C THR A 510 -25.73 4.38 -6.61
N THR A 511 -26.96 4.04 -6.97
CA THR A 511 -27.50 4.31 -8.30
C THR A 511 -28.60 5.35 -8.23
N TYR A 512 -28.83 6.04 -9.34
CA TYR A 512 -29.92 7.00 -9.47
C TYR A 512 -30.58 6.94 -10.86
N VAL A 513 -31.83 7.39 -10.92
CA VAL A 513 -32.59 7.59 -12.15
C VAL A 513 -32.96 9.07 -12.28
N PRO A 514 -32.50 9.79 -13.32
CA PRO A 514 -32.86 11.19 -13.51
C PRO A 514 -34.29 11.37 -14.05
N ASP A 515 -34.90 12.52 -13.77
CA ASP A 515 -36.22 12.92 -14.28
C ASP A 515 -36.34 12.92 -15.81
N THR A 516 -35.22 13.10 -16.51
CA THR A 516 -35.13 13.06 -17.98
C THR A 516 -35.23 11.66 -18.56
N ARG A 517 -34.98 10.62 -17.76
CA ARG A 517 -35.05 9.21 -18.19
C ARG A 517 -35.76 8.36 -17.13
N PRO A 518 -37.03 8.64 -16.82
CA PRO A 518 -37.74 8.01 -15.71
C PRO A 518 -38.05 6.52 -15.96
N SER A 519 -38.00 6.08 -17.22
CA SER A 519 -38.22 4.69 -17.66
C SER A 519 -36.98 3.80 -17.58
N LEU A 520 -35.83 4.30 -17.10
CA LEU A 520 -34.67 3.45 -16.86
C LEU A 520 -35.05 2.36 -15.85
N SER A 521 -34.92 1.11 -16.27
CA SER A 521 -35.09 -0.02 -15.39
C SER A 521 -33.99 -0.03 -14.32
N PRO A 522 -34.20 -0.65 -13.14
CA PRO A 522 -33.23 -0.63 -12.05
C PRO A 522 -31.82 -1.14 -12.43
N ASP A 523 -31.74 -2.06 -13.39
CA ASP A 523 -30.51 -2.58 -14.01
C ASP A 523 -29.79 -1.57 -14.94
N GLN A 524 -30.50 -0.53 -15.39
CA GLN A 524 -29.98 0.58 -16.19
C GLN A 524 -29.73 1.85 -15.35
N ALA A 525 -29.93 1.79 -14.03
CA ALA A 525 -29.72 2.91 -13.13
C ALA A 525 -28.24 3.33 -13.12
N ILE A 526 -28.01 4.64 -13.07
CA ILE A 526 -26.68 5.21 -13.27
C ILE A 526 -25.93 5.21 -11.95
N GLN A 527 -24.72 4.65 -11.92
CA GLN A 527 -23.90 4.63 -10.71
C GLN A 527 -23.31 6.03 -10.42
N THR A 528 -23.34 6.44 -9.16
CA THR A 528 -22.72 7.67 -8.65
C THR A 528 -22.13 7.45 -7.26
N GLN A 529 -21.22 8.32 -6.84
CA GLN A 529 -20.78 8.34 -5.45
C GLN A 529 -21.87 8.95 -4.57
N LEU A 530 -22.05 8.40 -3.37
CA LEU A 530 -22.99 8.90 -2.38
C LEU A 530 -22.23 9.25 -1.11
N ASN A 531 -22.53 10.44 -0.57
CA ASN A 531 -22.14 10.81 0.78
C ASN A 531 -23.36 11.36 1.53
N VAL A 532 -23.39 11.19 2.84
CA VAL A 532 -24.42 11.77 3.71
C VAL A 532 -23.72 12.79 4.59
N VAL A 533 -24.27 14.01 4.65
CA VAL A 533 -23.61 15.13 5.32
C VAL A 533 -24.60 15.95 6.15
N SER A 534 -24.12 16.57 7.22
CA SER A 534 -24.90 17.56 7.97
C SER A 534 -24.99 18.90 7.22
N ASP A 535 -25.80 19.80 7.75
CA ASP A 535 -25.71 21.22 7.41
C ASP A 535 -24.30 21.76 7.67
N GLY A 536 -23.87 22.73 6.85
CA GLY A 536 -22.55 23.36 6.96
C GLY A 536 -21.35 22.50 6.55
N ALA A 537 -21.53 21.24 6.16
CA ALA A 537 -20.42 20.35 5.81
C ALA A 537 -19.55 20.87 4.67
N PHE A 538 -20.17 21.45 3.64
CA PHE A 538 -19.43 22.04 2.52
C PHE A 538 -18.64 23.26 2.96
N ARG A 539 -19.22 24.09 3.85
CA ARG A 539 -18.55 25.26 4.43
C ARG A 539 -17.35 24.88 5.30
N VAL A 540 -17.50 23.87 6.17
CA VAL A 540 -16.40 23.34 7.01
C VAL A 540 -15.28 22.76 6.14
N LEU A 541 -15.63 22.00 5.11
CA LEU A 541 -14.66 21.44 4.16
C LEU A 541 -14.14 22.48 3.14
N GLY A 542 -14.63 23.71 3.13
CA GLY A 542 -14.23 24.74 2.16
C GLY A 542 -14.63 24.41 0.71
N VAL A 543 -15.69 23.63 0.50
CA VAL A 543 -16.22 23.28 -0.82
C VAL A 543 -17.20 24.37 -1.26
N PRO A 544 -16.99 25.02 -2.42
CA PRO A 544 -17.85 26.13 -2.86
C PRO A 544 -19.22 25.64 -3.33
N VAL A 545 -20.28 26.36 -2.96
CA VAL A 545 -21.60 26.23 -3.60
C VAL A 545 -21.58 27.01 -4.90
N VAL A 546 -21.87 26.33 -6.00
CA VAL A 546 -21.82 26.86 -7.37
C VAL A 546 -23.18 27.41 -7.79
N GLU A 547 -24.25 26.72 -7.41
CA GLU A 547 -25.63 27.10 -7.71
C GLU A 547 -26.55 26.67 -6.56
N GLY A 548 -27.60 27.44 -6.28
CA GLY A 548 -28.59 27.11 -5.25
C GLY A 548 -28.07 27.31 -3.82
N ARG A 549 -28.31 26.33 -2.96
CA ARG A 549 -27.97 26.39 -1.53
C ARG A 549 -27.42 25.06 -1.00
N GLU A 550 -26.75 25.12 0.14
CA GLU A 550 -26.45 23.93 0.95
C GLU A 550 -27.67 23.44 1.74
N PHE A 551 -27.49 22.34 2.49
CA PHE A 551 -28.52 21.83 3.40
C PHE A 551 -28.71 22.77 4.59
N THR A 552 -29.95 22.84 5.06
CA THR A 552 -30.39 23.68 6.17
C THR A 552 -31.17 22.85 7.19
N ALA A 553 -31.39 23.39 8.39
CA ALA A 553 -32.22 22.74 9.41
C ALA A 553 -33.67 22.45 8.93
N ALA A 554 -34.15 23.16 7.90
CA ALA A 554 -35.48 22.93 7.32
C ALA A 554 -35.57 21.64 6.48
N ASP A 555 -34.43 21.11 6.03
CA ASP A 555 -34.35 19.86 5.26
C ASP A 555 -34.42 18.64 6.22
N ALA A 556 -35.44 18.60 7.07
CA ALA A 556 -35.61 17.61 8.12
C ALA A 556 -36.35 16.34 7.63
N ALA A 557 -36.38 15.30 8.47
CA ALA A 557 -37.24 14.14 8.23
C ALA A 557 -38.71 14.60 8.08
N GLY A 558 -39.41 14.08 7.08
CA GLY A 558 -40.80 14.44 6.76
C GLY A 558 -40.97 15.68 5.88
N SER A 559 -39.91 16.46 5.62
CA SER A 559 -39.92 17.50 4.59
C SER A 559 -39.79 16.88 3.18
N VAL A 560 -39.89 17.72 2.13
CA VAL A 560 -39.65 17.28 0.75
C VAL A 560 -38.22 16.69 0.66
N PRO A 561 -38.04 15.48 0.11
CA PRO A 561 -36.70 14.92 -0.07
C PRO A 561 -35.83 15.82 -0.94
N VAL A 562 -34.63 16.15 -0.47
CA VAL A 562 -33.69 17.02 -1.18
C VAL A 562 -32.33 16.36 -1.36
N ALA A 563 -31.60 16.79 -2.38
CA ALA A 563 -30.22 16.38 -2.62
C ALA A 563 -29.38 17.58 -3.05
N VAL A 564 -28.08 17.48 -2.80
CA VAL A 564 -27.06 18.34 -3.39
C VAL A 564 -26.22 17.47 -4.31
N VAL A 565 -25.82 17.99 -5.46
CA VAL A 565 -24.98 17.26 -6.44
C VAL A 565 -23.70 18.04 -6.70
N ASN A 566 -22.62 17.37 -7.09
CA ASN A 566 -21.44 18.11 -7.57
C ASN A 566 -21.61 18.54 -9.04
N GLN A 567 -20.77 19.48 -9.48
CA GLN A 567 -20.74 19.98 -10.86
C GLN A 567 -20.62 18.85 -11.89
N GLU A 568 -19.83 17.81 -11.63
CA GLU A 568 -19.62 16.72 -12.58
C GLU A 568 -20.89 15.86 -12.76
N LEU A 569 -21.62 15.57 -11.69
CA LEU A 569 -22.91 14.87 -11.77
C LEU A 569 -23.95 15.72 -12.50
N ALA A 570 -24.01 17.03 -12.20
CA ALA A 570 -24.90 17.97 -12.87
C ALA A 570 -24.62 18.01 -14.39
N ARG A 571 -23.34 18.19 -14.77
CA ARG A 571 -22.88 18.25 -16.16
C ARG A 571 -23.22 16.98 -16.95
N ARG A 572 -23.06 15.81 -16.35
CA ARG A 572 -23.36 14.51 -17.01
C ARG A 572 -24.85 14.25 -17.15
N THR A 573 -25.64 14.67 -16.16
CA THR A 573 -27.06 14.32 -16.08
C THR A 573 -27.94 15.31 -16.84
N TRP A 574 -27.63 16.60 -16.74
CA TRP A 574 -28.36 17.69 -17.38
C TRP A 574 -27.40 18.58 -18.20
N PRO A 575 -26.84 18.08 -19.31
CA PRO A 575 -25.86 18.82 -20.09
C PRO A 575 -26.46 20.13 -20.65
N GLY A 576 -25.80 21.26 -20.37
CA GLY A 576 -26.23 22.58 -20.82
C GLY A 576 -27.46 23.15 -20.11
N GLN A 577 -27.92 22.53 -19.02
CA GLN A 577 -29.08 22.99 -18.23
C GLN A 577 -28.71 23.12 -16.75
N SER A 578 -29.45 23.97 -16.03
CA SER A 578 -29.36 24.02 -14.57
C SER A 578 -29.88 22.71 -13.96
N ALA A 579 -29.15 22.20 -12.97
CA ALA A 579 -29.58 21.06 -12.16
C ALA A 579 -30.54 21.49 -11.04
N LEU A 580 -30.63 22.78 -10.72
CA LEU A 580 -31.47 23.28 -9.65
C LEU A 580 -32.96 23.01 -9.93
N GLY A 581 -33.66 22.47 -8.93
CA GLY A 581 -35.08 22.09 -9.05
C GLY A 581 -35.35 20.82 -9.85
N ARG A 582 -34.34 20.24 -10.52
CA ARG A 582 -34.46 18.93 -11.18
C ARG A 582 -34.61 17.83 -10.14
N ARG A 583 -35.17 16.70 -10.58
CA ARG A 583 -35.40 15.56 -9.69
C ARG A 583 -34.59 14.35 -10.13
N LEU A 584 -34.18 13.57 -9.15
CA LEU A 584 -33.54 12.29 -9.36
C LEU A 584 -34.07 11.31 -8.31
N ARG A 585 -34.34 10.07 -8.71
CA ARG A 585 -34.71 9.00 -7.81
C ARG A 585 -33.46 8.30 -7.33
N ILE A 586 -33.17 8.37 -6.02
CA ILE A 586 -31.96 7.79 -5.45
C ILE A 586 -32.28 6.39 -4.94
N SER A 587 -31.61 5.38 -5.47
CA SER A 587 -31.76 4.01 -4.99
C SER A 587 -31.24 3.83 -3.56
N GLY A 588 -31.82 2.86 -2.84
CA GLY A 588 -31.50 2.55 -1.44
C GLY A 588 -32.46 3.23 -0.46
N PRO A 589 -32.40 2.93 0.85
CA PRO A 589 -33.37 3.44 1.82
C PRO A 589 -33.17 4.94 2.17
N PRO A 590 -34.18 5.81 2.04
CA PRO A 590 -35.45 5.60 1.32
C PRO A 590 -35.28 5.79 -0.20
N ASP A 591 -35.96 4.96 -1.00
CA ASP A 591 -35.94 5.01 -2.47
C ASP A 591 -36.94 6.07 -2.91
N VAL A 592 -36.44 7.30 -3.01
CA VAL A 592 -37.29 8.49 -3.17
C VAL A 592 -36.75 9.40 -4.25
N TRP A 593 -37.69 10.09 -4.89
CA TRP A 593 -37.39 11.23 -5.74
C TRP A 593 -36.98 12.41 -4.88
N ALA A 594 -35.71 12.79 -4.96
CA ALA A 594 -35.16 13.97 -4.33
C ALA A 594 -35.06 15.14 -5.31
N THR A 595 -35.35 16.34 -4.83
CA THR A 595 -35.18 17.59 -5.58
C THR A 595 -33.77 18.12 -5.36
N VAL A 596 -33.07 18.47 -6.43
CA VAL A 596 -31.74 19.08 -6.34
C VAL A 596 -31.89 20.53 -5.90
N VAL A 597 -31.39 20.84 -4.70
CA VAL A 597 -31.47 22.20 -4.10
C VAL A 597 -30.16 22.98 -4.19
N GLY A 598 -29.08 22.32 -4.62
CA GLY A 598 -27.80 22.97 -4.84
C GLY A 598 -26.82 22.14 -5.64
N VAL A 599 -25.87 22.84 -6.24
CA VAL A 599 -24.72 22.28 -6.95
C VAL A 599 -23.44 22.76 -6.26
N VAL A 600 -22.56 21.84 -5.88
CA VAL A 600 -21.28 22.15 -5.21
C VAL A 600 -20.08 21.86 -6.11
N GLY A 601 -18.92 22.41 -5.73
CA GLY A 601 -17.63 22.11 -6.35
C GLY A 601 -17.31 20.61 -6.35
N ASN A 602 -16.49 20.21 -7.32
CA ASN A 602 -16.08 18.81 -7.49
C ASN A 602 -15.03 18.40 -6.46
N ILE A 603 -15.29 17.34 -5.70
CA ILE A 603 -14.35 16.76 -4.73
C ILE A 603 -13.67 15.52 -5.32
N ARG A 604 -12.36 15.36 -5.07
CA ARG A 604 -11.62 14.11 -5.35
C ARG A 604 -11.71 13.16 -4.16
N GLN A 605 -12.67 12.24 -4.20
CA GLN A 605 -12.96 11.35 -3.07
C GLN A 605 -11.92 10.23 -2.87
N ARG A 606 -11.43 9.61 -3.94
CA ARG A 606 -10.63 8.36 -3.87
C ARG A 606 -9.12 8.60 -3.94
N THR A 607 -8.68 9.41 -4.90
CA THR A 607 -7.28 9.70 -5.16
C THR A 607 -7.14 11.05 -5.85
N LEU A 608 -6.02 11.72 -5.63
CA LEU A 608 -5.68 12.98 -6.32
C LEU A 608 -5.35 12.76 -7.80
N ARG A 609 -5.10 11.52 -8.23
CA ARG A 609 -4.69 11.20 -9.61
C ARG A 609 -5.86 11.12 -10.60
N GLU A 610 -7.05 10.74 -10.11
CA GLU A 610 -8.24 10.50 -10.96
C GLU A 610 -9.11 11.74 -11.03
N ALA A 611 -9.68 12.02 -12.19
CA ALA A 611 -10.65 13.10 -12.36
C ALA A 611 -11.80 12.99 -11.35
N PRO A 612 -12.39 14.11 -10.91
CA PRO A 612 -13.51 14.08 -9.99
C PRO A 612 -14.63 13.19 -10.50
N SER A 613 -15.15 12.35 -9.62
CA SER A 613 -16.27 11.45 -9.94
C SER A 613 -17.60 12.19 -9.75
N PRO A 614 -18.65 11.82 -10.51
CA PRO A 614 -19.99 12.33 -10.25
C PRO A 614 -20.45 11.91 -8.84
N GLN A 615 -20.86 12.87 -8.02
CA GLN A 615 -21.18 12.67 -6.62
C GLN A 615 -22.50 13.34 -6.24
N LEU A 616 -23.25 12.63 -5.40
CA LEU A 616 -24.50 13.06 -4.81
C LEU A 616 -24.39 13.07 -3.28
N TYR A 617 -25.05 14.04 -2.66
CA TYR A 617 -25.12 14.22 -1.22
C TYR A 617 -26.58 14.17 -0.75
N LYS A 618 -26.83 13.45 0.36
CA LYS A 618 -28.11 13.49 1.09
C LYS A 618 -27.92 14.22 2.43
N PRO A 619 -28.94 14.95 2.92
CA PRO A 619 -28.89 15.52 4.26
C PRO A 619 -29.04 14.40 5.29
N MET A 620 -28.21 14.43 6.32
CA MET A 620 -28.18 13.40 7.37
C MET A 620 -29.50 13.29 8.16
N THR A 621 -30.24 14.38 8.23
CA THR A 621 -31.60 14.47 8.81
C THR A 621 -32.65 13.68 8.03
N GLN A 622 -32.45 13.41 6.73
CA GLN A 622 -33.35 12.59 5.90
C GLN A 622 -32.78 11.18 5.61
N ALA A 623 -31.51 10.95 5.93
CA ALA A 623 -30.78 9.72 5.64
C ALA A 623 -29.87 9.34 6.81
N ALA A 624 -30.46 9.12 7.99
CA ALA A 624 -29.71 8.82 9.20
C ALA A 624 -28.77 7.62 9.00
N ASN A 625 -27.51 7.78 9.41
CA ASN A 625 -26.50 6.75 9.27
C ASN A 625 -25.73 6.55 10.58
N ILE A 626 -25.31 5.31 10.83
CA ILE A 626 -24.49 4.94 11.99
C ILE A 626 -23.00 5.17 11.77
N PHE A 627 -22.57 5.35 10.52
CA PHE A 627 -21.18 5.62 10.15
C PHE A 627 -20.99 7.11 9.94
N ASN A 628 -20.20 7.76 10.80
CA ASN A 628 -19.99 9.19 10.68
C ASN A 628 -18.56 9.57 11.08
N SER A 629 -18.11 10.64 10.48
CA SER A 629 -16.89 11.35 10.83
C SER A 629 -17.24 12.79 11.16
N ILE A 630 -16.65 13.30 12.22
CA ILE A 630 -16.65 14.73 12.54
C ILE A 630 -15.51 15.36 11.76
N ALA A 631 -15.78 16.51 11.14
CA ALA A 631 -14.78 17.45 10.68
C ALA A 631 -14.99 18.75 11.46
N ALA A 632 -13.93 19.26 12.10
CA ALA A 632 -13.97 20.44 12.96
C ALA A 632 -12.75 21.33 12.75
#